data_AF-A0A8J6V7C0-F1
#
_entry.id   AF-A0A8J6V7C0-F1
#
_cell.length_a   1.000
_cell.length_b   1.000
_cell.length_c   1.000
_cell.angle_alpha   90.00
_cell.angle_beta   90.00
_cell.angle_gamma   90.00
#
_symmetry.space_group_name_H-M   'P 1'
#
loop_
_entity.id
_entity.type
_entity.pdbx_description
1 polymer ?
#
loop_
_entity_poly.entity_id
_entity_poly.type
_entity_poly.pdbx_seq_one_letter_code
_entity_poly.pdbx_strand_id
1 'polypeptide(L)'
;MNVKTVSSAPYQTGTVVIEKTDTLAPVEVDVETRYIPSSVPTTSYIQPEGLRYNPVTINEIYRQQPFQVWGRLISILVPLLRFAFSLWWDKQTGKVAQNERKRAIALRQMIARLGPAYIKVGQALSTRPDLVPPVYLDELTQLQDQLPPFPNEVAYRFIEEELGDRPENIYAEITPDPVAAASLGQVYKGKLKTGETVAVKVQRPGLKERIALDIYILRGLAGWAQNNLKQVRSDLVAIMDEFGIRIYEEMDYTQEGHNAERFASLYGHLQDIYIPKIYWEYTQRRVLTMEWINGTKLTQPETLRAQGIDAVHLIEVGVQCSLRQLLEHGFFHADPHPGNLLATHDGQLAYLDFGMMSEVKPYQRYGLIEAVVHMVNRDFEGLARDYVKLEFLTPDTDLTPIMPALAKVFNNALGASVAEMNFKSITDDMSALMYEYPFRVPAYYALIIRSLVTLEGIAINVDPNFKVLSKAYPYVAKRLLTDPSPELRTSLRDLLFKDGSFRWNRLENLLKNARNSDDYDLNQVLNQTLDFLFSERGAFIRENLIDEIVKGVDTLGRRSFQNFTYSLRERVGMTVNEAPPTVEASQSLDHIKRIWDILQETKGFDAMQLLPVIPQLLMKPETQRMGQKIAGGLVQRVAARLIRDVLLQDTPPEASRNGHKPREYPQTPPRLALPPAALR
;
A
#
# COMPACT_ATOMS: atom_id res chain seq x y z
N MET A 1 27.24 -44.83 17.68
CA MET A 1 27.12 -46.26 18.04
C MET A 1 25.64 -46.61 17.97
N ASN A 2 25.25 -47.69 17.27
CA ASN A 2 23.87 -48.15 17.03
C ASN A 2 22.87 -47.13 16.41
N VAL A 3 22.91 -47.06 15.09
CA VAL A 3 21.78 -46.64 14.23
C VAL A 3 20.84 -47.85 14.04
N LYS A 4 19.52 -47.63 13.99
CA LYS A 4 18.56 -48.59 13.43
C LYS A 4 17.62 -47.90 12.43
N THR A 5 17.77 -48.28 11.16
CA THR A 5 16.89 -48.00 10.01
C THR A 5 15.89 -49.15 9.79
N VAL A 6 15.16 -49.13 8.66
CA VAL A 6 14.34 -50.22 8.04
C VAL A 6 12.88 -50.27 8.56
N SER A 7 11.82 -50.41 7.74
CA SER A 7 11.67 -50.60 6.27
C SER A 7 10.42 -49.92 5.69
N SER A 8 10.36 -49.82 4.36
CA SER A 8 9.16 -49.64 3.54
C SER A 8 8.66 -50.95 2.90
N ALA A 9 7.51 -50.87 2.18
CA ALA A 9 6.92 -51.81 1.21
C ALA A 9 6.08 -53.01 1.75
N PRO A 10 5.23 -53.68 0.93
CA PRO A 10 4.87 -53.44 -0.49
C PRO A 10 3.35 -53.40 -0.84
N TYR A 11 3.02 -53.01 -2.07
CA TYR A 11 1.73 -53.26 -2.73
C TYR A 11 1.56 -54.74 -3.12
N GLN A 12 0.33 -55.26 -3.15
CA GLN A 12 -0.02 -56.51 -3.86
C GLN A 12 -1.26 -56.33 -4.75
N THR A 13 -1.16 -56.84 -5.98
CA THR A 13 -2.26 -56.99 -6.95
C THR A 13 -2.89 -58.37 -6.84
N GLY A 14 -4.21 -58.45 -7.03
CA GLY A 14 -4.94 -59.71 -7.13
C GLY A 14 -6.21 -59.54 -7.97
N THR A 15 -6.44 -60.44 -8.93
CA THR A 15 -7.53 -60.35 -9.92
C THR A 15 -8.31 -61.66 -9.94
N VAL A 16 -9.62 -61.66 -9.64
CA VAL A 16 -10.50 -62.83 -9.82
C VAL A 16 -11.91 -62.41 -10.27
N VAL A 17 -12.21 -62.76 -11.53
CA VAL A 17 -13.48 -63.26 -12.13
C VAL A 17 -14.83 -62.61 -11.76
N ILE A 18 -15.59 -62.27 -12.81
CA ILE A 18 -17.00 -61.84 -12.78
C ILE A 18 -17.88 -62.99 -13.28
N GLU A 19 -18.99 -63.28 -12.59
CA GLU A 19 -20.19 -63.88 -13.20
C GLU A 19 -21.47 -63.23 -12.64
N LYS A 20 -22.54 -63.22 -13.46
CA LYS A 20 -23.81 -62.47 -13.26
C LYS A 20 -24.75 -63.24 -12.29
N THR A 21 -25.84 -62.75 -11.68
CA THR A 21 -26.92 -61.78 -12.02
C THR A 21 -27.59 -61.27 -10.70
N ASP A 22 -28.53 -60.31 -10.60
CA ASP A 22 -29.10 -59.27 -11.50
C ASP A 22 -29.77 -58.12 -10.70
N THR A 23 -30.04 -56.98 -11.36
CA THR A 23 -31.03 -55.89 -11.01
C THR A 23 -30.98 -55.22 -9.61
N LEU A 24 -31.19 -53.90 -9.41
CA LEU A 24 -31.53 -52.75 -10.27
C LEU A 24 -31.32 -51.44 -9.45
N ALA A 25 -30.60 -50.44 -9.99
CA ALA A 25 -30.75 -48.97 -9.79
C ALA A 25 -29.44 -48.21 -10.14
N PRO A 26 -29.49 -47.01 -10.73
CA PRO A 26 -28.29 -46.22 -11.03
C PRO A 26 -27.74 -45.52 -9.77
N VAL A 27 -26.42 -45.56 -9.59
CA VAL A 27 -25.70 -44.71 -8.62
C VAL A 27 -25.09 -43.55 -9.39
N GLU A 28 -25.50 -42.33 -9.07
CA GLU A 28 -24.81 -41.12 -9.52
C GLU A 28 -23.43 -41.07 -8.86
N VAL A 29 -22.38 -40.90 -9.67
CA VAL A 29 -21.01 -40.73 -9.18
C VAL A 29 -20.73 -39.23 -9.14
N ASP A 30 -21.00 -38.61 -7.99
CA ASP A 30 -20.57 -37.25 -7.71
C ASP A 30 -19.04 -37.19 -7.69
N VAL A 31 -18.47 -36.53 -8.71
CA VAL A 31 -17.05 -36.17 -8.73
C VAL A 31 -16.89 -34.90 -7.91
N GLU A 32 -16.78 -35.05 -6.58
CA GLU A 32 -16.48 -33.94 -5.68
C GLU A 32 -15.13 -33.30 -6.08
N THR A 33 -15.24 -32.14 -6.72
CA THR A 33 -14.13 -31.21 -6.88
C THR A 33 -13.70 -30.76 -5.49
N ARG A 34 -12.44 -31.02 -5.11
CA ARG A 34 -11.90 -30.57 -3.81
C ARG A 34 -11.92 -29.05 -3.73
N TYR A 35 -12.99 -28.53 -3.12
CA TYR A 35 -13.16 -27.14 -2.77
C TYR A 35 -12.15 -26.79 -1.68
N ILE A 36 -11.21 -25.89 -1.98
CA ILE A 36 -10.35 -25.28 -0.96
C ILE A 36 -11.22 -24.18 -0.31
N PRO A 37 -11.62 -24.30 0.96
CA PRO A 37 -12.51 -23.32 1.57
C PRO A 37 -11.76 -21.98 1.73
N SER A 38 -12.21 -20.96 1.01
CA SER A 38 -11.69 -19.58 1.06
C SER A 38 -12.05 -18.82 2.35
N SER A 39 -12.30 -19.53 3.45
CA SER A 39 -12.74 -18.98 4.72
C SER A 39 -11.80 -19.46 5.83
N VAL A 40 -10.83 -18.61 6.18
CA VAL A 40 -10.32 -18.59 7.56
C VAL A 40 -11.55 -18.38 8.45
N PRO A 41 -11.81 -19.22 9.46
CA PRO A 41 -12.96 -19.02 10.32
C PRO A 41 -12.79 -17.69 11.06
N THR A 42 -13.67 -16.73 10.76
CA THR A 42 -13.81 -15.52 11.57
C THR A 42 -14.46 -15.93 12.89
N THR A 43 -13.66 -16.47 13.81
CA THR A 43 -14.11 -16.79 15.16
C THR A 43 -14.54 -15.47 15.81
N SER A 44 -15.85 -15.24 15.89
CA SER A 44 -16.37 -14.09 16.62
C SER A 44 -16.19 -14.35 18.11
N TYR A 45 -15.01 -14.03 18.64
CA TYR A 45 -14.72 -14.10 20.06
C TYR A 45 -15.78 -13.28 20.81
N ILE A 46 -16.60 -13.97 21.60
CA ILE A 46 -17.60 -13.34 22.45
C ILE A 46 -16.83 -12.72 23.62
N GLN A 47 -16.44 -11.44 23.47
CA GLN A 47 -15.84 -10.68 24.55
C GLN A 47 -16.73 -10.75 25.80
N PRO A 48 -16.17 -10.96 27.01
CA PRO A 48 -16.93 -10.87 28.24
C PRO A 48 -17.64 -9.52 28.34
N GLU A 49 -18.93 -9.50 28.69
CA GLU A 49 -19.78 -8.30 28.66
C GLU A 49 -19.17 -7.08 29.38
N GLY A 50 -18.37 -7.32 30.41
CA GLY A 50 -17.66 -6.28 31.16
C GLY A 50 -16.52 -5.56 30.43
N LEU A 51 -16.15 -5.93 29.19
CA LEU A 51 -15.06 -5.30 28.43
C LEU A 51 -15.44 -4.78 27.05
N ARG A 52 -16.68 -4.95 26.62
CA ARG A 52 -17.14 -4.22 25.44
C ARG A 52 -17.32 -2.75 25.80
N TYR A 53 -16.84 -1.83 24.96
CA TYR A 53 -17.19 -0.41 25.12
C TYR A 53 -18.72 -0.25 25.06
N ASN A 54 -19.30 0.25 26.15
CA ASN A 54 -20.74 0.52 26.25
C ASN A 54 -20.96 1.93 26.81
N PRO A 55 -21.30 2.92 25.97
CA PRO A 55 -21.48 4.29 26.41
C PRO A 55 -22.67 4.47 27.38
N VAL A 56 -23.67 3.58 27.32
CA VAL A 56 -24.83 3.61 28.22
C VAL A 56 -24.41 3.23 29.64
N THR A 57 -23.76 2.06 29.80
CA THR A 57 -23.30 1.58 31.11
C THR A 57 -22.25 2.51 31.72
N ILE A 58 -21.31 3.02 30.93
CA ILE A 58 -20.33 4.03 31.37
C ILE A 58 -21.04 5.29 31.89
N ASN A 59 -22.04 5.78 31.16
CA ASN A 59 -22.82 6.95 31.56
C ASN A 59 -23.65 6.70 32.85
N GLU A 60 -24.24 5.51 33.01
CA GLU A 60 -24.99 5.14 34.22
C GLU A 60 -24.10 5.12 35.48
N ILE A 61 -22.88 4.59 35.37
CA ILE A 61 -21.91 4.54 36.47
C ILE A 61 -21.45 5.96 36.85
N TYR A 62 -20.90 6.72 35.90
CA TYR A 62 -20.26 8.00 36.24
C TYR A 62 -21.24 9.14 36.52
N ARG A 63 -22.48 9.07 36.01
CA ARG A 63 -23.56 9.98 36.44
C ARG A 63 -23.87 9.87 37.94
N GLN A 64 -23.63 8.72 38.56
CA GLN A 64 -23.78 8.50 40.00
C GLN A 64 -22.52 8.88 40.81
N GLN A 65 -21.41 9.23 40.15
CA GLN A 65 -20.12 9.55 40.78
C GLN A 65 -19.65 10.98 40.47
N PRO A 66 -20.48 12.02 40.71
CA PRO A 66 -20.21 13.38 40.24
C PRO A 66 -18.89 13.96 40.78
N PHE A 67 -18.52 13.68 42.04
CA PHE A 67 -17.27 14.20 42.61
C PHE A 67 -16.01 13.67 41.89
N GLN A 68 -16.02 12.40 41.46
CA GLN A 68 -14.93 11.80 40.69
C GLN A 68 -14.86 12.40 39.28
N VAL A 69 -16.02 12.60 38.63
CA VAL A 69 -16.12 13.28 37.33
C VAL A 69 -15.61 14.72 37.42
N TRP A 70 -16.07 15.51 38.39
CA TRP A 70 -15.64 16.91 38.56
C TRP A 70 -14.16 17.02 38.90
N GLY A 71 -13.64 16.20 39.81
CA GLY A 71 -12.21 16.17 40.13
C GLY A 71 -11.35 15.84 38.91
N ARG A 72 -11.77 14.84 38.12
CA ARG A 72 -11.08 14.48 36.88
C ARG A 72 -11.19 15.58 35.81
N LEU A 73 -12.37 16.14 35.59
CA LEU A 73 -12.62 17.24 34.65
C LEU A 73 -11.75 18.46 34.98
N ILE A 74 -11.63 18.85 36.26
CA ILE A 74 -10.74 19.94 36.69
C ILE A 74 -9.27 19.58 36.38
N SER A 75 -8.84 18.34 36.63
CA SER A 75 -7.48 17.89 36.33
C SER A 75 -7.14 17.90 34.82
N ILE A 76 -8.15 17.85 33.96
CA ILE A 76 -8.04 17.95 32.49
C ILE A 76 -8.07 19.42 32.04
N LEU A 77 -9.07 20.18 32.51
CA LEU A 77 -9.29 21.56 32.10
C LEU A 77 -8.19 22.52 32.57
N VAL A 78 -7.64 22.35 33.79
CA VAL A 78 -6.63 23.28 34.31
C VAL A 78 -5.33 23.27 33.48
N PRO A 79 -4.73 22.10 33.12
CA PRO A 79 -3.62 22.05 32.17
C PRO A 79 -3.99 22.63 30.79
N LEU A 80 -5.14 22.25 30.22
CA LEU A 80 -5.57 22.73 28.90
C LEU A 80 -5.74 24.25 28.86
N LEU A 81 -6.37 24.85 29.88
CA LEU A 81 -6.55 26.30 29.97
C LEU A 81 -5.21 27.03 30.16
N ARG A 82 -4.28 26.48 30.94
CA ARG A 82 -2.92 27.02 31.06
C ARG A 82 -2.17 26.95 29.72
N PHE A 83 -2.31 25.86 28.99
CA PHE A 83 -1.72 25.70 27.66
C PHE A 83 -2.31 26.69 26.65
N ALA A 84 -3.65 26.78 26.58
CA ALA A 84 -4.37 27.72 25.70
C ALA A 84 -4.04 29.18 26.03
N PHE A 85 -4.01 29.57 27.31
CA PHE A 85 -3.54 30.90 27.74
C PHE A 85 -2.11 31.17 27.26
N SER A 86 -1.24 30.16 27.28
CA SER A 86 0.14 30.31 26.85
C SER A 86 0.31 30.49 25.32
N LEU A 87 -0.55 29.84 24.52
CA LEU A 87 -0.64 30.10 23.07
C LEU A 87 -1.22 31.48 22.77
N TRP A 88 -2.27 31.88 23.50
CA TRP A 88 -2.84 33.23 23.40
C TRP A 88 -1.80 34.30 23.74
N TRP A 89 -1.03 34.12 24.81
CA TRP A 89 0.04 35.04 25.20
C TRP A 89 1.15 35.15 24.14
N ASP A 90 1.54 34.04 23.50
CA ASP A 90 2.50 34.07 22.40
C ASP A 90 1.95 34.82 21.19
N LYS A 91 0.65 34.69 20.90
CA LYS A 91 -0.03 35.45 19.84
C LYS A 91 -0.06 36.94 20.15
N GLN A 92 -0.41 37.34 21.38
CA GLN A 92 -0.44 38.74 21.80
C GLN A 92 0.95 39.39 21.87
N THR A 93 2.01 38.60 22.13
CA THR A 93 3.40 39.09 22.16
C THR A 93 4.14 38.96 20.83
N GLY A 94 3.50 38.42 19.77
CA GLY A 94 4.11 38.20 18.46
C GLY A 94 5.18 37.11 18.42
N LYS A 95 5.28 36.26 19.46
CA LYS A 95 6.36 35.27 19.64
C LYS A 95 5.99 33.84 19.24
N VAL A 96 4.90 33.65 18.50
CA VAL A 96 4.37 32.34 18.09
C VAL A 96 5.46 31.46 17.46
N ALA A 97 6.12 31.93 16.40
CA ALA A 97 7.17 31.16 15.71
C ALA A 97 8.41 30.88 16.59
N GLN A 98 8.76 31.79 17.52
CA GLN A 98 9.89 31.59 18.43
C GLN A 98 9.60 30.53 19.51
N ASN A 99 8.35 30.46 19.97
CA ASN A 99 7.93 29.58 21.05
C ASN A 99 7.32 28.25 20.57
N GLU A 100 7.07 28.08 19.27
CA GLU A 100 6.34 26.94 18.69
C GLU A 100 6.84 25.58 19.19
N ARG A 101 8.13 25.28 19.05
CA ARG A 101 8.70 24.01 19.52
C ARG A 101 8.60 23.84 21.04
N LYS A 102 8.72 24.93 21.81
CA LYS A 102 8.53 24.91 23.27
C LYS A 102 7.07 24.60 23.65
N ARG A 103 6.10 25.03 22.83
CA ARG A 103 4.68 24.69 22.99
C ARG A 103 4.39 23.25 22.58
N ALA A 104 5.00 22.75 21.50
CA ALA A 104 4.90 21.35 21.11
C ALA A 104 5.39 20.39 22.21
N ILE A 105 6.58 20.65 22.80
CA ILE A 105 7.10 19.90 23.96
C ILE A 105 6.12 19.97 25.15
N ALA A 106 5.56 21.16 25.44
CA ALA A 106 4.62 21.34 26.54
C ALA A 106 3.29 20.58 26.31
N LEU A 107 2.80 20.52 25.07
CA LEU A 107 1.62 19.73 24.69
C LEU A 107 1.88 18.24 24.92
N ARG A 108 3.00 17.70 24.42
CA ARG A 108 3.41 16.31 24.66
C ARG A 108 3.44 15.97 26.15
N GLN A 109 4.13 16.79 26.95
CA GLN A 109 4.26 16.57 28.39
C GLN A 109 2.92 16.67 29.12
N MET A 110 2.02 17.55 28.69
CA MET A 110 0.65 17.63 29.22
C MET A 110 -0.12 16.35 28.90
N ILE A 111 -0.13 15.90 27.65
CA ILE A 111 -0.81 14.68 27.20
C ILE A 111 -0.30 13.45 27.97
N ALA A 112 1.01 13.27 28.07
CA ALA A 112 1.61 12.17 28.81
C ALA A 112 1.20 12.14 30.30
N ARG A 113 1.04 13.31 30.94
CA ARG A 113 0.56 13.43 32.32
C ARG A 113 -0.94 13.21 32.49
N LEU A 114 -1.74 13.48 31.45
CA LEU A 114 -3.18 13.23 31.50
C LEU A 114 -3.49 11.73 31.51
N GLY A 115 -2.69 10.90 30.83
CA GLY A 115 -2.72 9.43 30.96
C GLY A 115 -3.17 8.68 29.69
N PRO A 116 -3.42 7.36 29.77
CA PRO A 116 -3.50 6.47 28.59
C PRO A 116 -4.49 6.90 27.50
N ALA A 117 -5.72 7.30 27.87
CA ALA A 117 -6.70 7.79 26.90
C ALA A 117 -6.18 9.01 26.11
N TYR A 118 -5.56 9.97 26.80
CA TYR A 118 -4.99 11.17 26.17
C TYR A 118 -3.72 10.86 25.37
N ILE A 119 -2.89 9.93 25.83
CA ILE A 119 -1.74 9.43 25.05
C ILE A 119 -2.23 8.85 23.72
N LYS A 120 -3.32 8.06 23.73
CA LYS A 120 -3.95 7.54 22.52
C LYS A 120 -4.57 8.64 21.63
N VAL A 121 -5.18 9.68 22.20
CA VAL A 121 -5.55 10.90 21.44
C VAL A 121 -4.31 11.54 20.79
N GLY A 122 -3.21 11.68 21.53
CA GLY A 122 -1.95 12.24 21.00
C GLY A 122 -1.34 11.41 19.87
N GLN A 123 -1.36 10.08 20.00
CA GLN A 123 -0.93 9.13 18.96
C GLN A 123 -1.86 9.14 17.73
N ALA A 124 -3.16 9.43 17.91
CA ALA A 124 -4.09 9.61 16.80
C ALA A 124 -3.97 11.00 16.14
N LEU A 125 -3.53 12.02 16.87
CA LEU A 125 -3.25 13.35 16.34
C LEU A 125 -1.89 13.43 15.65
N SER A 126 -0.89 12.63 16.04
CA SER A 126 0.42 12.55 15.38
C SER A 126 0.36 12.02 13.94
N THR A 127 -0.79 11.53 13.48
CA THR A 127 -1.02 11.03 12.11
C THR A 127 -1.87 11.97 11.24
N ARG A 128 -2.25 13.14 11.77
CA ARG A 128 -3.21 14.06 11.15
C ARG A 128 -2.55 15.40 10.81
N PRO A 129 -1.75 15.46 9.73
CA PRO A 129 -1.13 16.72 9.29
C PRO A 129 -2.15 17.76 8.79
N ASP A 130 -3.37 17.32 8.45
CA ASP A 130 -4.52 18.18 8.17
C ASP A 130 -5.06 18.91 9.43
N LEU A 131 -4.72 18.43 10.63
CA LEU A 131 -5.18 18.98 11.91
C LEU A 131 -4.07 19.62 12.76
N VAL A 132 -2.83 19.18 12.62
CA VAL A 132 -1.73 19.49 13.55
C VAL A 132 -0.49 19.95 12.78
N PRO A 133 0.13 21.12 13.11
CA PRO A 133 1.31 21.61 12.40
C PRO A 133 2.54 20.69 12.57
N PRO A 134 3.48 20.66 11.60
CA PRO A 134 4.61 19.72 11.60
C PRO A 134 5.43 19.67 12.89
N VAL A 135 5.75 20.83 13.49
CA VAL A 135 6.52 20.92 14.75
C VAL A 135 5.81 20.24 15.93
N TYR A 136 4.48 20.17 15.89
CA TYR A 136 3.68 19.45 16.89
C TYR A 136 3.59 17.95 16.58
N LEU A 137 3.52 17.54 15.31
CA LEU A 137 3.58 16.13 14.92
C LEU A 137 4.86 15.47 15.43
N ASP A 138 6.02 16.10 15.19
CA ASP A 138 7.35 15.61 15.60
C ASP A 138 7.47 15.36 17.12
N GLU A 139 6.83 16.20 17.94
CA GLU A 139 6.78 16.00 19.38
C GLU A 139 5.70 14.98 19.78
N LEU A 140 4.53 14.94 19.13
CA LEU A 140 3.50 13.95 19.47
C LEU A 140 3.92 12.50 19.15
N THR A 141 4.75 12.26 18.14
CA THR A 141 5.30 10.92 17.84
C THR A 141 6.09 10.34 19.03
N GLN A 142 6.79 11.19 19.79
CA GLN A 142 7.53 10.77 21.01
C GLN A 142 6.61 10.33 22.18
N LEU A 143 5.27 10.32 22.01
CA LEU A 143 4.34 9.67 22.95
C LEU A 143 4.34 8.14 22.84
N GLN A 144 5.11 7.57 21.92
CA GLN A 144 5.30 6.12 21.73
C GLN A 144 6.48 5.56 22.57
N ASP A 145 7.31 6.42 23.16
CA ASP A 145 8.50 6.03 23.92
C ASP A 145 8.20 5.49 25.34
N GLN A 146 9.23 4.89 25.96
CA GLN A 146 9.13 4.20 27.24
C GLN A 146 8.57 5.10 28.36
N LEU A 147 7.45 4.66 28.93
CA LEU A 147 6.82 5.29 30.09
C LEU A 147 7.38 4.71 31.39
N PRO A 148 7.33 5.42 32.53
CA PRO A 148 7.77 4.86 33.80
C PRO A 148 6.99 3.58 34.17
N PRO A 149 7.66 2.58 34.76
CA PRO A 149 7.02 1.36 35.25
C PRO A 149 6.09 1.63 36.44
N PHE A 150 5.28 0.64 36.79
CA PHE A 150 4.44 0.60 37.98
C PHE A 150 4.90 -0.52 38.93
N PRO A 151 4.50 -0.51 40.22
CA PRO A 151 5.04 -1.42 41.23
C PRO A 151 4.81 -2.90 40.89
N ASN A 152 5.83 -3.72 41.08
CA ASN A 152 5.86 -5.12 40.65
C ASN A 152 4.81 -5.98 41.39
N GLU A 153 4.51 -5.65 42.64
CA GLU A 153 3.49 -6.31 43.46
C GLU A 153 2.10 -6.21 42.81
N VAL A 154 1.85 -5.14 42.07
CA VAL A 154 0.58 -4.94 41.35
C VAL A 154 0.56 -5.77 40.06
N ALA A 155 1.69 -5.88 39.36
CA ALA A 155 1.80 -6.72 38.17
C ALA A 155 1.70 -8.22 38.52
N TYR A 156 2.39 -8.66 39.57
CA TYR A 156 2.40 -10.05 40.02
C TYR A 156 1.02 -10.52 40.50
N ARG A 157 0.26 -9.65 41.17
CA ARG A 157 -1.16 -9.91 41.47
C ARG A 157 -2.02 -10.03 40.21
N PHE A 158 -1.78 -9.26 39.15
CA PHE A 158 -2.52 -9.43 37.89
C PHE A 158 -2.16 -10.74 37.17
N ILE A 159 -0.92 -11.21 37.30
CA ILE A 159 -0.53 -12.56 36.88
C ILE A 159 -1.30 -13.61 37.69
N GLU A 160 -1.34 -13.49 39.02
CA GLU A 160 -2.06 -14.41 39.92
C GLU A 160 -3.57 -14.45 39.67
N GLU A 161 -4.21 -13.29 39.49
CA GLU A 161 -5.65 -13.18 39.21
C GLU A 161 -6.06 -13.75 37.84
N GLU A 162 -5.19 -13.72 36.83
CA GLU A 162 -5.53 -14.18 35.47
C GLU A 162 -5.08 -15.61 35.20
N LEU A 163 -3.91 -16.02 35.71
CA LEU A 163 -3.33 -17.35 35.47
C LEU A 163 -3.56 -18.33 36.65
N GLY A 164 -4.13 -17.87 37.76
CA GLY A 164 -4.65 -18.71 38.85
C GLY A 164 -3.65 -19.17 39.91
N ASP A 165 -2.37 -18.79 39.79
CA ASP A 165 -1.32 -19.07 40.76
C ASP A 165 -0.25 -17.96 40.74
N ARG A 166 0.60 -17.90 41.75
CA ARG A 166 1.61 -16.85 41.87
C ARG A 166 2.69 -16.96 40.79
N PRO A 167 3.35 -15.86 40.37
CA PRO A 167 4.40 -15.89 39.34
C PRO A 167 5.52 -16.89 39.64
N GLU A 168 5.91 -17.08 40.90
CA GLU A 168 6.98 -18.01 41.29
C GLU A 168 6.57 -19.50 41.13
N ASN A 169 5.26 -19.78 41.06
CA ASN A 169 4.71 -21.10 40.78
C ASN A 169 4.39 -21.31 39.30
N ILE A 170 4.26 -20.25 38.50
CA ILE A 170 4.00 -20.33 37.05
C ILE A 170 5.30 -20.39 36.26
N TYR A 171 6.21 -19.45 36.53
CA TYR A 171 7.48 -19.31 35.83
C TYR A 171 8.60 -20.03 36.61
N ALA A 172 9.57 -20.60 35.91
CA ALA A 172 10.82 -21.08 36.53
C ALA A 172 11.71 -19.91 36.97
N GLU A 173 11.72 -18.84 36.17
CA GLU A 173 12.46 -17.60 36.42
C GLU A 173 11.61 -16.42 35.91
N ILE A 174 11.59 -15.30 36.64
CA ILE A 174 11.02 -14.02 36.18
C ILE A 174 11.89 -12.88 36.68
N THR A 175 12.13 -11.84 35.88
CA THR A 175 12.95 -10.71 36.31
C THR A 175 12.28 -9.94 37.46
N PRO A 176 13.05 -9.49 38.47
CA PRO A 176 12.49 -8.71 39.57
C PRO A 176 11.99 -7.34 39.09
N ASP A 177 12.68 -6.75 38.12
CA ASP A 177 12.31 -5.49 37.47
C ASP A 177 11.80 -5.73 36.05
N PRO A 178 10.91 -4.86 35.53
CA PRO A 178 10.45 -4.92 34.15
C PRO A 178 11.57 -4.47 33.18
N VAL A 179 11.73 -5.19 32.08
CA VAL A 179 12.72 -4.89 31.03
C VAL A 179 12.29 -3.73 30.11
N ALA A 180 10.98 -3.47 30.04
CA ALA A 180 10.41 -2.34 29.29
C ALA A 180 9.05 -1.95 29.89
N ALA A 181 8.65 -0.68 29.72
CA ALA A 181 7.32 -0.20 30.10
C ALA A 181 6.75 0.72 29.01
N ALA A 182 5.47 0.51 28.69
CA ALA A 182 4.77 1.09 27.54
C ALA A 182 3.45 1.77 27.97
N SER A 183 2.65 2.21 27.00
CA SER A 183 1.37 2.92 27.22
C SER A 183 0.36 2.13 28.04
N LEU A 184 0.13 0.85 27.70
CA LEU A 184 -0.91 0.01 28.32
C LEU A 184 -0.38 -0.97 29.39
N GLY A 185 0.93 -1.23 29.46
CA GLY A 185 1.51 -2.26 30.33
C GLY A 185 3.02 -2.15 30.52
N GLN A 186 3.61 -3.15 31.17
CA GLN A 186 5.06 -3.35 31.27
C GLN A 186 5.44 -4.80 31.03
N VAL A 187 6.68 -5.04 30.58
CA VAL A 187 7.17 -6.34 30.13
C VAL A 187 8.24 -6.83 31.09
N TYR A 188 8.13 -8.10 31.50
CA TYR A 188 9.16 -8.85 32.21
C TYR A 188 9.81 -9.85 31.26
N LYS A 189 11.07 -10.20 31.52
CA LYS A 189 11.67 -11.40 30.94
C LYS A 189 11.45 -12.55 31.91
N GLY A 190 11.02 -13.69 31.40
CA GLY A 190 10.80 -14.89 32.20
C GLY A 190 11.21 -16.16 31.47
N LYS A 191 11.02 -17.28 32.16
CA LYS A 191 11.28 -18.62 31.66
C LYS A 191 10.19 -19.56 32.15
N LEU A 192 9.60 -20.32 31.24
CA LEU A 192 8.57 -21.30 31.58
C LEU A 192 9.21 -22.52 32.27
N LYS A 193 8.41 -23.26 33.05
CA LYS A 193 8.84 -24.52 33.68
C LYS A 193 9.22 -25.61 32.66
N THR A 194 8.71 -25.50 31.43
CA THR A 194 9.07 -26.32 30.26
C THR A 194 10.45 -25.95 29.65
N GLY A 195 10.99 -24.77 29.98
CA GLY A 195 12.35 -24.34 29.66
C GLY A 195 12.47 -23.15 28.71
N GLU A 196 11.40 -22.82 27.96
CA GLU A 196 11.40 -21.71 26.99
C GLU A 196 11.52 -20.35 27.67
N THR A 197 12.22 -19.42 27.03
CA THR A 197 12.35 -18.03 27.50
C THR A 197 11.23 -17.18 26.90
N VAL A 198 10.57 -16.38 27.73
CA VAL A 198 9.35 -15.63 27.36
C VAL A 198 9.40 -14.16 27.75
N ALA A 199 8.70 -13.33 26.99
CA ALA A 199 8.32 -11.98 27.36
C ALA A 199 6.91 -12.00 27.96
N VAL A 200 6.75 -11.48 29.18
CA VAL A 200 5.48 -11.43 29.92
C VAL A 200 5.04 -9.97 30.03
N LYS A 201 4.08 -9.56 29.20
CA LYS A 201 3.51 -8.19 29.13
C LYS A 201 2.28 -8.12 30.05
N VAL A 202 2.32 -7.28 31.07
CA VAL A 202 1.27 -7.13 32.10
C VAL A 202 0.65 -5.74 32.04
N GLN A 203 -0.68 -5.66 32.04
CA GLN A 203 -1.41 -4.38 31.95
C GLN A 203 -1.24 -3.47 33.16
N ARG A 204 -1.32 -2.15 32.93
CA ARG A 204 -1.31 -1.13 33.98
C ARG A 204 -2.56 -1.21 34.87
N PRO A 205 -2.45 -0.96 36.18
CA PRO A 205 -3.58 -1.01 37.10
C PRO A 205 -4.57 0.14 36.92
N GLY A 206 -5.86 -0.17 37.06
CA GLY A 206 -6.95 0.80 36.94
C GLY A 206 -7.12 1.36 35.52
N LEU A 207 -6.56 0.69 34.51
CA LEU A 207 -6.56 1.14 33.11
C LEU A 207 -7.99 1.34 32.59
N LYS A 208 -8.86 0.35 32.83
CA LYS A 208 -10.28 0.36 32.45
C LYS A 208 -11.03 1.52 33.10
N GLU A 209 -10.92 1.69 34.40
CA GLU A 209 -11.68 2.67 35.17
C GLU A 209 -11.25 4.11 34.85
N ARG A 210 -9.96 4.31 34.54
CA ARG A 210 -9.43 5.61 34.08
C ARG A 210 -9.90 5.92 32.66
N ILE A 211 -9.78 4.97 31.74
CA ILE A 211 -10.20 5.13 30.34
C ILE A 211 -11.71 5.33 30.23
N ALA A 212 -12.51 4.58 30.98
CA ALA A 212 -13.97 4.72 31.02
C ALA A 212 -14.39 6.12 31.48
N LEU A 213 -13.77 6.64 32.54
CA LEU A 213 -14.01 7.99 33.04
C LEU A 213 -13.55 9.08 32.06
N ASP A 214 -12.39 8.88 31.41
CA ASP A 214 -11.87 9.81 30.41
C ASP A 214 -12.75 9.87 29.15
N ILE A 215 -13.20 8.72 28.64
CA ILE A 215 -14.13 8.66 27.51
C ILE A 215 -15.50 9.25 27.90
N TYR A 216 -16.00 8.99 29.11
CA TYR A 216 -17.22 9.63 29.61
C TYR A 216 -17.13 11.17 29.54
N ILE A 217 -16.02 11.74 30.01
CA ILE A 217 -15.77 13.18 29.97
C ILE A 217 -15.62 13.67 28.53
N LEU A 218 -14.81 13.00 27.70
CA LEU A 218 -14.58 13.38 26.30
C LEU A 218 -15.87 13.34 25.46
N ARG A 219 -16.70 12.30 25.65
CA ARG A 219 -18.02 12.15 25.00
C ARG A 219 -19.01 13.22 25.47
N GLY A 220 -18.99 13.58 26.75
CA GLY A 220 -19.76 14.70 27.30
C GLY A 220 -19.34 16.05 26.69
N LEU A 221 -18.03 16.30 26.58
CA LEU A 221 -17.47 17.48 25.93
C LEU A 221 -17.78 17.53 24.43
N ALA A 222 -17.74 16.39 23.73
CA ALA A 222 -18.13 16.26 22.34
C ALA A 222 -19.61 16.61 22.12
N GLY A 223 -20.51 16.05 22.93
CA GLY A 223 -21.93 16.40 22.89
C GLY A 223 -22.22 17.87 23.24
N TRP A 224 -21.48 18.45 24.18
CA TRP A 224 -21.54 19.89 24.45
C TRP A 224 -21.07 20.71 23.25
N ALA A 225 -19.93 20.37 22.65
CA ALA A 225 -19.36 21.07 21.51
C ALA A 225 -20.29 21.01 20.29
N GLN A 226 -20.85 19.83 19.96
CA GLN A 226 -21.79 19.62 18.86
C GLN A 226 -23.08 20.44 19.02
N ASN A 227 -23.58 20.61 20.24
CA ASN A 227 -24.78 21.41 20.52
C ASN A 227 -24.53 22.93 20.58
N ASN A 228 -23.32 23.37 20.93
CA ASN A 228 -23.02 24.80 21.19
C ASN A 228 -22.18 25.47 20.08
N LEU A 229 -21.40 24.71 19.30
CA LEU A 229 -20.50 25.23 18.27
C LEU A 229 -21.06 24.98 16.87
N LYS A 230 -21.75 25.96 16.30
CA LYS A 230 -22.38 25.91 14.95
C LYS A 230 -21.43 25.58 13.78
N GLN A 231 -20.10 25.58 14.01
CA GLN A 231 -19.09 25.21 13.03
C GLN A 231 -18.80 23.70 12.99
N VAL A 232 -19.22 22.95 14.02
CA VAL A 232 -19.07 21.49 14.09
C VAL A 232 -20.17 20.85 13.22
N ARG A 233 -19.78 20.32 12.06
CA ARG A 233 -20.68 19.57 11.15
C ARG A 233 -20.60 18.05 11.32
N SER A 234 -19.54 17.55 11.95
CA SER A 234 -19.31 16.12 12.18
C SER A 234 -19.99 15.66 13.47
N ASP A 235 -20.43 14.40 13.51
CA ASP A 235 -20.92 13.77 14.73
C ASP A 235 -19.74 13.45 15.66
N LEU A 236 -19.42 14.39 16.56
CA LEU A 236 -18.32 14.24 17.50
C LEU A 236 -18.60 13.14 18.52
N VAL A 237 -19.88 12.87 18.83
CA VAL A 237 -20.25 11.80 19.76
C VAL A 237 -19.97 10.44 19.12
N ALA A 238 -20.35 10.24 17.85
CA ALA A 238 -20.01 9.03 17.10
C ALA A 238 -18.49 8.80 17.01
N ILE A 239 -17.71 9.85 16.74
CA ILE A 239 -16.23 9.77 16.69
C ILE A 239 -15.66 9.37 18.07
N MET A 240 -16.20 9.90 19.17
CA MET A 240 -15.80 9.49 20.53
C MET A 240 -16.24 8.06 20.86
N ASP A 241 -17.36 7.59 20.33
CA ASP A 241 -17.81 6.21 20.50
C ASP A 241 -16.93 5.22 19.71
N GLU A 242 -16.54 5.53 18.46
CA GLU A 242 -15.55 4.73 17.71
C GLU A 242 -14.19 4.70 18.42
N PHE A 243 -13.71 5.84 18.90
CA PHE A 243 -12.47 5.95 19.69
C PHE A 243 -12.55 5.10 20.98
N GLY A 244 -13.71 5.11 21.65
CA GLY A 244 -13.98 4.26 22.81
C GLY A 244 -13.92 2.77 22.48
N ILE A 245 -14.52 2.33 21.38
CA ILE A 245 -14.42 0.94 20.89
C ILE A 245 -12.95 0.55 20.70
N ARG A 246 -12.17 1.33 19.94
CA ARG A 246 -10.77 1.00 19.62
C ARG A 246 -9.87 0.88 20.85
N ILE A 247 -10.01 1.78 21.82
CA ILE A 247 -9.19 1.70 23.03
C ILE A 247 -9.57 0.47 23.89
N TYR A 248 -10.85 0.12 23.97
CA TYR A 248 -11.26 -1.09 24.68
C TYR A 248 -10.81 -2.37 23.97
N GLU A 249 -10.78 -2.39 22.63
CA GLU A 249 -10.18 -3.50 21.84
C GLU A 249 -8.68 -3.66 22.14
N GLU A 250 -7.91 -2.57 22.20
CA GLU A 250 -6.48 -2.60 22.58
C GLU A 250 -6.22 -3.01 24.05
N MET A 251 -7.23 -2.95 24.92
CA MET A 251 -7.15 -3.39 26.31
C MET A 251 -7.38 -4.89 26.50
N ASP A 252 -7.54 -5.67 25.43
CA ASP A 252 -7.60 -7.12 25.51
C ASP A 252 -6.36 -7.76 24.88
N TYR A 253 -5.45 -8.25 25.71
CA TYR A 253 -4.22 -8.88 25.26
C TYR A 253 -4.44 -10.22 24.52
N THR A 254 -5.63 -10.83 24.63
CA THR A 254 -5.96 -11.99 23.78
C THR A 254 -6.10 -11.57 22.31
N GLN A 255 -6.63 -10.37 22.04
CA GLN A 255 -6.73 -9.84 20.68
C GLN A 255 -5.36 -9.53 20.07
N GLU A 256 -4.40 -9.04 20.87
CA GLU A 256 -3.01 -8.86 20.45
C GLU A 256 -2.36 -10.22 20.09
N GLY A 257 -2.59 -11.26 20.89
CA GLY A 257 -2.13 -12.63 20.56
C GLY A 257 -2.74 -13.18 19.26
N HIS A 258 -4.04 -13.02 19.04
CA HIS A 258 -4.70 -13.46 17.81
C HIS A 258 -4.25 -12.66 16.58
N ASN A 259 -3.96 -11.36 16.75
CA ASN A 259 -3.35 -10.54 15.70
C ASN A 259 -1.95 -11.05 15.33
N ALA A 260 -1.13 -11.45 16.31
CA ALA A 260 0.19 -12.04 16.07
C ALA A 260 0.10 -13.36 15.30
N GLU A 261 -0.80 -14.27 15.71
CA GLU A 261 -1.02 -15.54 15.00
C GLU A 261 -1.56 -15.34 13.57
N ARG A 262 -2.46 -14.37 13.38
CA ARG A 262 -2.95 -13.99 12.04
C ARG A 262 -1.83 -13.41 11.18
N PHE A 263 -0.93 -12.62 11.76
CA PHE A 263 0.24 -12.11 11.05
C PHE A 263 1.20 -13.26 10.69
N ALA A 264 1.44 -14.20 11.61
CA ALA A 264 2.26 -15.39 11.36
C ALA A 264 1.68 -16.29 10.26
N SER A 265 0.35 -16.49 10.21
CA SER A 265 -0.27 -17.31 9.16
C SER A 265 -0.20 -16.66 7.77
N LEU A 266 -0.16 -15.33 7.70
CA LEU A 266 -0.02 -14.58 6.45
C LEU A 266 1.44 -14.42 6.00
N TYR A 267 2.39 -14.20 6.92
CA TYR A 267 3.75 -13.76 6.59
C TYR A 267 4.88 -14.63 7.16
N GLY A 268 4.60 -15.54 8.09
CA GLY A 268 5.62 -16.43 8.70
C GLY A 268 6.19 -17.50 7.77
N HIS A 269 5.73 -17.56 6.51
CA HIS A 269 6.35 -18.35 5.45
C HIS A 269 7.47 -17.59 4.71
N LEU A 270 7.62 -16.28 4.94
CA LEU A 270 8.68 -15.46 4.37
C LEU A 270 9.96 -15.65 5.18
N GLN A 271 11.03 -16.13 4.53
CA GLN A 271 12.28 -16.54 5.18
C GLN A 271 12.87 -15.48 6.12
N ASP A 272 12.78 -14.20 5.74
CA ASP A 272 13.41 -13.10 6.47
C ASP A 272 12.48 -12.43 7.50
N ILE A 273 11.28 -12.97 7.75
CA ILE A 273 10.30 -12.43 8.71
C ILE A 273 10.15 -13.38 9.91
N TYR A 274 10.25 -12.85 11.12
CA TYR A 274 10.02 -13.62 12.36
C TYR A 274 8.83 -13.07 13.16
N ILE A 275 8.03 -13.97 13.72
CA ILE A 275 6.91 -13.65 14.61
C ILE A 275 7.09 -14.48 15.90
N PRO A 276 7.12 -13.86 17.09
CA PRO A 276 7.18 -14.57 18.36
C PRO A 276 6.01 -15.54 18.52
N LYS A 277 6.27 -16.78 18.95
CA LYS A 277 5.20 -17.70 19.34
C LYS A 277 4.41 -17.16 20.54
N ILE A 278 3.07 -17.22 20.47
CA ILE A 278 2.19 -16.94 21.61
C ILE A 278 2.04 -18.20 22.48
N TYR A 279 2.12 -18.03 23.81
CA TYR A 279 1.93 -19.10 24.78
C TYR A 279 0.54 -18.94 25.43
N TRP A 280 -0.48 -19.52 24.80
CA TRP A 280 -1.89 -19.37 25.20
C TRP A 280 -2.21 -19.83 26.62
N GLU A 281 -1.56 -20.88 27.12
CA GLU A 281 -1.71 -21.35 28.52
C GLU A 281 -1.29 -20.29 29.55
N TYR A 282 -0.45 -19.34 29.14
CA TYR A 282 0.09 -18.26 29.96
C TYR A 282 -0.40 -16.88 29.47
N THR A 283 -1.43 -16.85 28.62
CA THR A 283 -1.98 -15.64 28.00
C THR A 283 -3.45 -15.50 28.32
N GLN A 284 -3.81 -14.36 28.89
CA GLN A 284 -5.15 -13.95 29.26
C GLN A 284 -5.30 -12.45 29.02
N ARG A 285 -6.48 -11.91 29.26
CA ARG A 285 -6.85 -10.53 28.96
C ARG A 285 -5.88 -9.46 29.47
N ARG A 286 -5.31 -9.60 30.68
CA ARG A 286 -4.34 -8.64 31.27
C ARG A 286 -2.87 -9.07 31.20
N VAL A 287 -2.58 -10.27 30.68
CA VAL A 287 -1.23 -10.84 30.65
C VAL A 287 -1.01 -11.52 29.30
N LEU A 288 -0.10 -11.00 28.48
CA LEU A 288 0.36 -11.65 27.24
C LEU A 288 1.70 -12.31 27.50
N THR A 289 1.79 -13.61 27.26
CA THR A 289 3.06 -14.35 27.29
C THR A 289 3.41 -14.79 25.88
N MET A 290 4.52 -14.27 25.37
CA MET A 290 5.06 -14.61 24.04
C MET A 290 6.54 -14.98 24.13
N GLU A 291 7.08 -15.57 23.07
CA GLU A 291 8.47 -15.94 22.95
C GLU A 291 9.42 -14.74 23.16
N TRP A 292 10.51 -14.96 23.90
CA TRP A 292 11.54 -13.94 24.08
C TRP A 292 12.48 -13.89 22.87
N ILE A 293 12.40 -12.82 22.09
CA ILE A 293 13.32 -12.59 20.98
C ILE A 293 14.61 -11.93 21.48
N ASN A 294 15.75 -12.56 21.20
CA ASN A 294 17.05 -11.91 21.33
C ASN A 294 17.39 -11.28 19.98
N GLY A 295 17.51 -9.95 19.96
CA GLY A 295 17.78 -9.21 18.73
C GLY A 295 18.23 -7.78 18.97
N THR A 296 18.77 -7.18 17.91
CA THR A 296 19.33 -5.82 17.89
C THR A 296 18.34 -4.88 17.22
N LYS A 297 18.16 -3.65 17.74
CA LYS A 297 17.27 -2.66 17.10
C LYS A 297 17.81 -2.21 15.75
N LEU A 298 16.94 -2.02 14.76
CA LEU A 298 17.33 -1.53 13.42
C LEU A 298 18.07 -0.18 13.46
N THR A 299 17.77 0.67 14.46
CA THR A 299 18.43 1.97 14.69
C THR A 299 19.83 1.87 15.31
N GLN A 300 20.45 0.68 15.33
CA GLN A 300 21.82 0.44 15.81
C GLN A 300 22.71 -0.18 14.71
N PRO A 301 22.93 0.50 13.58
CA PRO A 301 23.60 -0.07 12.40
C PRO A 301 25.05 -0.52 12.67
N GLU A 302 25.78 0.14 13.58
CA GLU A 302 27.13 -0.28 13.99
C GLU A 302 27.11 -1.65 14.70
N THR A 303 26.13 -1.90 15.58
CA THR A 303 25.96 -3.17 16.28
C THR A 303 25.58 -4.29 15.30
N LEU A 304 24.70 -4.00 14.35
CA LEU A 304 24.27 -4.93 13.29
C LEU A 304 25.45 -5.31 12.38
N ARG A 305 26.23 -4.32 11.94
CA ARG A 305 27.44 -4.54 11.13
C ARG A 305 28.46 -5.40 11.86
N ALA A 306 28.64 -5.19 13.17
CA ALA A 306 29.52 -6.02 14.00
C ALA A 306 29.01 -7.48 14.18
N GLN A 307 27.70 -7.69 14.04
CA GLN A 307 27.06 -9.02 14.03
C GLN A 307 27.05 -9.67 12.63
N GLY A 308 27.53 -8.96 11.59
CA GLY A 308 27.46 -9.43 10.20
C GLY A 308 26.08 -9.32 9.56
N ILE A 309 25.14 -8.61 10.20
CA ILE A 309 23.76 -8.44 9.73
C ILE A 309 23.67 -7.18 8.86
N ASP A 310 23.12 -7.33 7.65
CA ASP A 310 22.81 -6.20 6.78
C ASP A 310 21.50 -5.53 7.22
N ALA A 311 21.64 -4.37 7.87
CA ALA A 311 20.52 -3.56 8.30
C ALA A 311 19.69 -3.01 7.12
N VAL A 312 20.31 -2.75 5.97
CA VAL A 312 19.62 -2.25 4.77
C VAL A 312 18.73 -3.35 4.18
N HIS A 313 19.24 -4.59 4.10
CA HIS A 313 18.44 -5.76 3.69
C HIS A 313 17.19 -5.92 4.57
N LEU A 314 17.34 -5.85 5.89
CA LEU A 314 16.20 -5.97 6.82
C LEU A 314 15.16 -4.84 6.67
N ILE A 315 15.60 -3.63 6.32
CA ILE A 315 14.70 -2.52 6.00
C ILE A 315 13.94 -2.79 4.69
N GLU A 316 14.62 -3.33 3.67
CA GLU A 316 13.97 -3.71 2.40
C GLU A 316 12.94 -4.82 2.62
N VAL A 317 13.27 -5.85 3.40
CA VAL A 317 12.36 -6.90 3.86
C VAL A 317 11.14 -6.31 4.58
N GLY A 318 11.35 -5.36 5.49
CA GLY A 318 10.26 -4.67 6.20
C GLY A 318 9.35 -3.88 5.26
N VAL A 319 9.91 -3.14 4.30
CA VAL A 319 9.14 -2.40 3.29
C VAL A 319 8.34 -3.36 2.39
N GLN A 320 8.95 -4.45 1.91
CA GLN A 320 8.23 -5.46 1.10
C GLN A 320 7.12 -6.14 1.90
N CYS A 321 7.34 -6.46 3.18
CA CYS A 321 6.31 -7.01 4.06
C CYS A 321 5.13 -6.03 4.22
N SER A 322 5.41 -4.75 4.50
CA SER A 322 4.38 -3.71 4.62
C SER A 322 3.62 -3.46 3.31
N LEU A 323 4.24 -3.65 2.14
CA LEU A 323 3.56 -3.57 0.85
C LEU A 323 2.61 -4.76 0.62
N ARG A 324 2.98 -5.99 1.00
CA ARG A 324 2.07 -7.15 0.99
C ARG A 324 0.90 -6.95 1.96
N GLN A 325 1.18 -6.44 3.15
CA GLN A 325 0.16 -6.07 4.15
C GLN A 325 -0.87 -5.09 3.59
N LEU A 326 -0.42 -4.01 2.94
CA LEU A 326 -1.29 -2.98 2.39
C LEU A 326 -2.05 -3.43 1.14
N LEU A 327 -1.36 -4.07 0.19
CA LEU A 327 -1.85 -4.20 -1.19
C LEU A 327 -2.33 -5.62 -1.56
N GLU A 328 -1.88 -6.65 -0.86
CA GLU A 328 -2.24 -8.05 -1.15
C GLU A 328 -3.28 -8.60 -0.17
N HIS A 329 -2.93 -8.70 1.12
CA HIS A 329 -3.82 -9.29 2.11
C HIS A 329 -4.76 -8.26 2.75
N GLY A 330 -4.33 -6.99 2.85
CA GLY A 330 -5.09 -5.95 3.53
C GLY A 330 -5.12 -6.09 5.05
N PHE A 331 -4.26 -6.91 5.67
CA PHE A 331 -4.10 -6.97 7.12
C PHE A 331 -2.73 -6.38 7.47
N PHE A 332 -2.75 -5.23 8.14
CA PHE A 332 -1.64 -4.29 8.13
C PHE A 332 -1.32 -3.71 9.51
N HIS A 333 -0.02 -3.60 9.80
CA HIS A 333 0.50 -3.02 11.02
C HIS A 333 0.58 -1.49 10.92
N ALA A 334 -0.29 -0.84 11.69
CA ALA A 334 -0.47 0.61 11.68
C ALA A 334 0.60 1.38 12.49
N ASP A 335 1.53 0.69 13.18
CA ASP A 335 2.53 1.33 14.03
C ASP A 335 3.86 0.54 14.16
N PRO A 336 4.61 0.33 13.06
CA PRO A 336 5.90 -0.37 13.06
C PRO A 336 7.03 0.51 13.59
N HIS A 337 6.84 1.14 14.75
CA HIS A 337 7.84 1.97 15.41
C HIS A 337 9.14 1.15 15.66
N PRO A 338 10.35 1.73 15.58
CA PRO A 338 11.62 0.99 15.76
C PRO A 338 11.82 0.31 17.13
N GLY A 339 10.90 0.50 18.09
CA GLY A 339 10.83 -0.32 19.31
C GLY A 339 10.25 -1.71 19.10
N ASN A 340 9.43 -1.90 18.06
CA ASN A 340 8.66 -3.11 17.77
C ASN A 340 9.31 -3.99 16.68
N LEU A 341 10.46 -3.56 16.14
CA LEU A 341 11.22 -4.23 15.09
C LEU A 341 12.65 -4.53 15.56
N LEU A 342 13.04 -5.80 15.52
CA LEU A 342 14.40 -6.26 15.85
C LEU A 342 14.99 -7.09 14.72
N ALA A 343 16.29 -6.99 14.53
CA ALA A 343 17.07 -7.99 13.80
C ALA A 343 17.38 -9.18 14.73
N THR A 344 16.99 -10.39 14.36
CA THR A 344 17.43 -11.62 15.05
C THR A 344 18.90 -11.92 14.74
N HIS A 345 19.54 -12.74 15.57
CA HIS A 345 20.92 -13.18 15.31
C HIS A 345 21.07 -13.99 14.02
N ASP A 346 20.00 -14.62 13.54
CA ASP A 346 19.94 -15.38 12.29
C ASP A 346 19.68 -14.49 11.05
N GLY A 347 19.61 -13.17 11.22
CA GLY A 347 19.43 -12.20 10.14
C GLY A 347 17.99 -12.04 9.65
N GLN A 348 17.00 -12.26 10.52
CA GLN A 348 15.57 -12.06 10.21
C GLN A 348 15.02 -10.79 10.89
N LEU A 349 13.96 -10.22 10.33
CA LEU A 349 13.20 -9.11 10.91
C LEU A 349 12.07 -9.63 11.81
N ALA A 350 12.23 -9.49 13.12
CA ALA A 350 11.24 -9.85 14.12
C ALA A 350 10.27 -8.69 14.44
N TYR A 351 8.98 -8.98 14.41
CA TYR A 351 7.89 -8.07 14.82
C TYR A 351 7.42 -8.40 16.24
N LEU A 352 7.32 -7.41 17.13
CA LEU A 352 7.05 -7.63 18.57
C LEU A 352 5.70 -7.16 19.11
N ASP A 353 5.01 -6.22 18.45
CA ASP A 353 3.74 -5.66 18.94
C ASP A 353 2.68 -5.76 17.83
N PHE A 354 1.54 -6.35 18.18
CA PHE A 354 0.41 -6.56 17.27
C PHE A 354 -0.89 -5.92 17.80
N GLY A 355 -0.76 -4.96 18.73
CA GLY A 355 -1.88 -4.21 19.30
C GLY A 355 -2.48 -3.22 18.30
N MET A 356 -1.67 -2.65 17.40
CA MET A 356 -2.11 -1.75 16.33
C MET A 356 -2.12 -2.43 14.95
N MET A 357 -3.07 -3.34 14.76
CA MET A 357 -3.39 -3.92 13.44
C MET A 357 -4.66 -3.28 12.87
N SER A 358 -4.78 -3.25 11.54
CA SER A 358 -5.93 -2.67 10.84
C SER A 358 -6.20 -3.39 9.52
N GLU A 359 -7.44 -3.30 9.04
CA GLU A 359 -7.86 -3.89 7.77
C GLU A 359 -8.06 -2.84 6.68
N VAL A 360 -7.48 -3.10 5.50
CA VAL A 360 -7.61 -2.32 4.27
C VAL A 360 -8.56 -3.06 3.32
N LYS A 361 -9.72 -2.47 3.05
CA LYS A 361 -10.78 -3.09 2.22
C LYS A 361 -10.32 -3.21 0.77
N PRO A 362 -10.79 -4.22 -0.01
CA PRO A 362 -10.34 -4.44 -1.39
C PRO A 362 -10.33 -3.20 -2.29
N TYR A 363 -11.40 -2.39 -2.28
CA TYR A 363 -11.47 -1.16 -3.09
C TYR A 363 -10.39 -0.13 -2.74
N GLN A 364 -9.99 -0.06 -1.47
CA GLN A 364 -8.94 0.83 -0.97
C GLN A 364 -7.56 0.35 -1.44
N ARG A 365 -7.31 -0.96 -1.41
CA ARG A 365 -6.08 -1.57 -1.94
C ARG A 365 -5.91 -1.30 -3.44
N TYR A 366 -6.97 -1.50 -4.21
CA TYR A 366 -6.94 -1.26 -5.66
C TYR A 366 -6.80 0.23 -5.99
N GLY A 367 -7.52 1.11 -5.29
CA GLY A 367 -7.39 2.55 -5.47
C GLY A 367 -6.03 3.10 -5.05
N LEU A 368 -5.35 2.51 -4.05
CA LEU A 368 -3.97 2.84 -3.72
C LEU A 368 -2.99 2.46 -4.85
N ILE A 369 -3.18 1.29 -5.47
CA ILE A 369 -2.41 0.87 -6.65
C ILE A 369 -2.66 1.85 -7.81
N GLU A 370 -3.91 2.20 -8.08
CA GLU A 370 -4.30 3.19 -9.09
C GLU A 370 -3.64 4.56 -8.86
N ALA A 371 -3.69 5.08 -7.63
CA ALA A 371 -3.08 6.37 -7.28
C ALA A 371 -1.56 6.38 -7.49
N VAL A 372 -0.84 5.33 -7.06
CA VAL A 372 0.60 5.21 -7.32
C VAL A 372 0.88 5.13 -8.83
N VAL A 373 0.03 4.42 -9.56
CA VAL A 373 0.15 4.24 -11.00
C VAL A 373 -0.11 5.55 -11.75
N HIS A 374 -1.16 6.31 -11.43
CA HIS A 374 -1.43 7.62 -12.03
C HIS A 374 -0.36 8.66 -11.66
N MET A 375 0.08 8.70 -10.40
CA MET A 375 1.17 9.56 -9.92
C MET A 375 2.46 9.34 -10.74
N VAL A 376 2.97 8.10 -10.81
CA VAL A 376 4.20 7.79 -11.55
C VAL A 376 4.06 8.09 -13.04
N ASN A 377 2.86 7.90 -13.60
CA ASN A 377 2.62 8.18 -15.01
C ASN A 377 2.35 9.67 -15.32
N ARG A 378 2.34 10.55 -14.30
CA ARG A 378 1.98 11.98 -14.39
C ARG A 378 0.56 12.22 -14.92
N ASP A 379 -0.35 11.31 -14.58
CA ASP A 379 -1.77 11.40 -14.91
C ASP A 379 -2.52 12.07 -13.75
N PHE A 380 -2.34 13.39 -13.62
CA PHE A 380 -2.91 14.16 -12.50
C PHE A 380 -4.45 14.26 -12.56
N GLU A 381 -5.04 14.01 -13.72
CA GLU A 381 -6.49 13.93 -13.94
C GLU A 381 -7.03 12.60 -13.38
N GLY A 382 -6.36 11.47 -13.66
CA GLY A 382 -6.60 10.19 -12.99
C GLY A 382 -6.41 10.29 -11.48
N LEU A 383 -5.27 10.82 -11.02
CA LEU A 383 -4.95 10.96 -9.60
C LEU A 383 -5.98 11.82 -8.82
N ALA A 384 -6.50 12.89 -9.42
CA ALA A 384 -7.55 13.69 -8.80
C ALA A 384 -8.86 12.91 -8.62
N ARG A 385 -9.21 12.04 -9.58
CA ARG A 385 -10.35 11.12 -9.45
C ARG A 385 -10.10 10.03 -8.42
N ASP A 386 -8.88 9.53 -8.31
CA ASP A 386 -8.52 8.55 -7.27
C ASP A 386 -8.72 9.15 -5.88
N TYR A 387 -8.33 10.41 -5.64
CA TYR A 387 -8.61 11.07 -4.36
C TYR A 387 -10.11 11.17 -4.03
N VAL A 388 -11.01 11.23 -5.03
CA VAL A 388 -12.46 11.11 -4.80
C VAL A 388 -12.86 9.67 -4.50
N LYS A 389 -12.37 8.69 -5.26
CA LYS A 389 -12.61 7.24 -5.07
C LYS A 389 -12.11 6.73 -3.71
N LEU A 390 -11.03 7.33 -3.23
CA LEU A 390 -10.37 7.07 -1.95
C LEU A 390 -10.94 7.95 -0.81
N GLU A 391 -12.08 8.64 -1.01
CA GLU A 391 -12.76 9.44 0.04
C GLU A 391 -11.95 10.63 0.61
N PHE A 392 -10.82 11.00 -0.01
CA PHE A 392 -10.04 12.18 0.39
C PHE A 392 -10.68 13.49 -0.08
N LEU A 393 -11.41 13.45 -1.21
CA LEU A 393 -12.21 14.53 -1.75
C LEU A 393 -13.66 14.04 -1.88
N THR A 394 -14.62 14.96 -1.76
CA THR A 394 -16.04 14.60 -1.92
C THR A 394 -16.43 14.63 -3.40
N PRO A 395 -17.43 13.85 -3.86
CA PRO A 395 -17.81 13.78 -5.28
C PRO A 395 -18.30 15.10 -5.90
N ASP A 396 -18.69 16.07 -5.07
CA ASP A 396 -19.09 17.43 -5.43
C ASP A 396 -17.92 18.44 -5.50
N THR A 397 -16.69 18.01 -5.20
CA THR A 397 -15.49 18.86 -5.27
C THR A 397 -15.10 19.15 -6.72
N ASP A 398 -14.95 20.43 -7.08
CA ASP A 398 -14.33 20.82 -8.35
C ASP A 398 -12.84 20.44 -8.37
N LEU A 399 -12.47 19.52 -9.26
CA LEU A 399 -11.10 19.05 -9.43
C LEU A 399 -10.26 19.97 -10.32
N THR A 400 -10.88 20.90 -11.05
CA THR A 400 -10.22 21.81 -12.00
C THR A 400 -9.06 22.60 -11.38
N PRO A 401 -9.19 23.24 -10.19
CA PRO A 401 -8.08 23.93 -9.55
C PRO A 401 -7.13 22.98 -8.78
N ILE A 402 -7.53 21.74 -8.49
CA ILE A 402 -6.71 20.75 -7.75
C ILE A 402 -5.69 20.08 -8.67
N MET A 403 -6.08 19.71 -9.91
CA MET A 403 -5.20 19.09 -10.90
C MET A 403 -3.86 19.84 -11.12
N PRO A 404 -3.81 21.16 -11.37
CA PRO A 404 -2.55 21.89 -11.52
C PRO A 404 -1.75 21.99 -10.21
N ALA A 405 -2.40 21.94 -9.05
CA ALA A 405 -1.74 21.97 -7.75
C ALA A 405 -1.06 20.62 -7.43
N LEU A 406 -1.75 19.50 -7.68
CA LEU A 406 -1.15 18.15 -7.67
C LEU A 406 0.00 18.07 -8.66
N ALA A 407 -0.19 18.55 -9.90
CA ALA A 407 0.86 18.62 -10.90
C ALA A 407 2.07 19.46 -10.42
N LYS A 408 1.87 20.54 -9.67
CA LYS A 408 2.97 21.35 -9.12
C LYS A 408 3.77 20.58 -8.07
N VAL A 409 3.11 19.99 -7.07
CA VAL A 409 3.76 19.17 -6.03
C VAL A 409 4.51 18.01 -6.66
N PHE A 410 3.81 17.19 -7.46
CA PHE A 410 4.39 15.99 -8.01
C PHE A 410 5.36 16.25 -9.17
N ASN A 411 5.23 17.27 -10.03
CA ASN A 411 6.28 17.56 -11.02
C ASN A 411 7.54 18.17 -10.42
N ASN A 412 7.43 18.94 -9.31
CA ASN A 412 8.62 19.40 -8.59
C ASN A 412 9.37 18.21 -7.99
N ALA A 413 8.65 17.21 -7.44
CA ALA A 413 9.24 15.97 -6.97
C ALA A 413 9.75 15.05 -8.10
N LEU A 414 9.02 14.96 -9.22
CA LEU A 414 9.30 14.11 -10.39
C LEU A 414 10.22 14.76 -11.43
N GLY A 415 10.77 15.95 -11.18
CA GLY A 415 11.89 16.50 -11.97
C GLY A 415 13.15 15.66 -11.81
N ALA A 416 13.28 15.03 -10.63
CA ALA A 416 14.15 13.90 -10.35
C ALA A 416 13.47 12.58 -10.74
N SER A 417 14.22 11.46 -10.82
CA SER A 417 13.61 10.15 -11.01
C SER A 417 12.58 9.85 -9.90
N VAL A 418 11.54 9.04 -10.17
CA VAL A 418 10.64 8.49 -9.13
C VAL A 418 11.46 7.84 -8.00
N ALA A 419 12.61 7.27 -8.36
CA ALA A 419 13.54 6.63 -7.44
C ALA A 419 14.28 7.60 -6.50
N GLU A 420 14.25 8.91 -6.73
CA GLU A 420 14.93 9.92 -5.88
C GLU A 420 13.97 10.58 -4.87
N MET A 421 12.66 10.35 -4.99
CA MET A 421 11.63 10.96 -4.16
C MET A 421 11.60 10.39 -2.74
N ASN A 422 11.50 11.29 -1.75
CA ASN A 422 11.31 10.97 -0.33
C ASN A 422 9.82 11.08 0.04
N PHE A 423 9.30 10.12 0.80
CA PHE A 423 7.88 10.01 1.16
C PHE A 423 7.47 11.09 2.17
N LYS A 424 8.35 11.42 3.14
CA LYS A 424 8.13 12.53 4.07
C LYS A 424 8.01 13.87 3.35
N SER A 425 8.90 14.20 2.40
CA SER A 425 8.83 15.47 1.66
C SER A 425 7.56 15.59 0.81
N ILE A 426 7.11 14.49 0.19
CA ILE A 426 5.80 14.47 -0.50
C ILE A 426 4.66 14.68 0.50
N THR A 427 4.73 14.10 1.69
CA THR A 427 3.73 14.29 2.74
C THR A 427 3.71 15.73 3.25
N ASP A 428 4.87 16.36 3.42
CA ASP A 428 5.01 17.77 3.81
C ASP A 428 4.43 18.70 2.72
N ASP A 429 4.76 18.48 1.44
CA ASP A 429 4.21 19.26 0.30
C ASP A 429 2.68 19.06 0.12
N MET A 430 2.20 17.82 0.26
CA MET A 430 0.77 17.51 0.23
C MET A 430 0.02 18.13 1.41
N SER A 431 0.66 18.27 2.58
CA SER A 431 0.05 18.92 3.76
C SER A 431 -0.27 20.40 3.47
N ALA A 432 0.56 21.10 2.67
CA ALA A 432 0.25 22.45 2.22
C ALA A 432 -1.01 22.49 1.34
N LEU A 433 -1.18 21.52 0.42
CA LEU A 433 -2.41 21.40 -0.37
C LEU A 433 -3.63 21.07 0.48
N MET A 434 -3.48 20.29 1.56
CA MET A 434 -4.58 19.96 2.47
C MET A 434 -5.10 21.17 3.26
N TYR A 435 -4.30 22.24 3.41
CA TYR A 435 -4.76 23.51 3.98
C TYR A 435 -5.42 24.45 2.96
N GLU A 436 -5.07 24.35 1.68
CA GLU A 436 -5.59 25.21 0.60
C GLU A 436 -6.87 24.66 -0.05
N TYR A 437 -6.99 23.34 -0.15
CA TYR A 437 -8.06 22.62 -0.84
C TYR A 437 -8.88 21.75 0.13
N PRO A 438 -10.14 21.36 -0.19
CA PRO A 438 -11.05 20.68 0.74
C PRO A 438 -10.73 19.19 0.97
N PHE A 439 -9.44 18.81 1.00
CA PHE A 439 -8.99 17.48 1.37
C PHE A 439 -9.43 17.14 2.79
N ARG A 440 -9.77 15.87 2.99
CA ARG A 440 -9.96 15.24 4.29
C ARG A 440 -9.13 13.97 4.29
N VAL A 441 -8.49 13.62 5.39
CA VAL A 441 -7.78 12.34 5.48
C VAL A 441 -8.68 11.33 6.20
N PRO A 442 -9.23 10.30 5.53
CA PRO A 442 -9.91 9.21 6.20
C PRO A 442 -9.00 8.55 7.23
N ALA A 443 -9.55 8.19 8.39
CA ALA A 443 -8.77 7.74 9.54
C ALA A 443 -7.84 6.56 9.25
N TYR A 444 -8.24 5.65 8.35
CA TYR A 444 -7.42 4.51 7.96
C TYR A 444 -6.21 4.90 7.10
N TYR A 445 -6.31 5.89 6.19
CA TYR A 445 -5.13 6.37 5.46
C TYR A 445 -4.17 7.14 6.37
N ALA A 446 -4.65 7.83 7.41
CA ALA A 446 -3.75 8.44 8.39
C ALA A 446 -2.84 7.39 9.06
N LEU A 447 -3.38 6.20 9.35
CA LEU A 447 -2.59 5.05 9.86
C LEU A 447 -1.60 4.51 8.81
N ILE A 448 -2.01 4.43 7.54
CA ILE A 448 -1.15 4.00 6.43
C ILE A 448 0.02 4.97 6.23
N ILE A 449 -0.29 6.28 6.15
CA ILE A 449 0.70 7.36 5.99
C ILE A 449 1.68 7.35 7.17
N ARG A 450 1.21 7.23 8.43
CA ARG A 450 2.09 7.11 9.60
C ARG A 450 3.06 5.95 9.43
N SER A 451 2.56 4.74 9.17
CA SER A 451 3.40 3.53 9.08
C SER A 451 4.49 3.68 8.02
N LEU A 452 4.14 4.21 6.83
CA LEU A 452 5.10 4.46 5.76
C LEU A 452 6.14 5.55 6.12
N VAL A 453 5.73 6.64 6.77
CA VAL A 453 6.66 7.67 7.28
C VAL A 453 7.58 7.11 8.37
N THR A 454 7.05 6.29 9.28
CA THR A 454 7.84 5.62 10.33
C THR A 454 8.87 4.67 9.72
N LEU A 455 8.47 3.83 8.76
CA LEU A 455 9.38 2.93 8.04
C LEU A 455 10.45 3.69 7.25
N GLU A 456 10.09 4.80 6.58
CA GLU A 456 11.07 5.65 5.91
C GLU A 456 12.04 6.30 6.91
N GLY A 457 11.55 6.74 8.08
CA GLY A 457 12.38 7.29 9.15
C GLY A 457 13.40 6.29 9.71
N ILE A 458 13.01 5.01 9.86
CA ILE A 458 13.93 3.92 10.20
C ILE A 458 14.94 3.73 9.06
N ALA A 459 14.47 3.70 7.82
CA ALA A 459 15.30 3.46 6.66
C ALA A 459 16.41 4.51 6.49
N ILE A 460 16.05 5.80 6.56
CA ILE A 460 16.96 6.94 6.45
C ILE A 460 17.99 6.98 7.58
N ASN A 461 17.67 6.43 8.75
CA ASN A 461 18.60 6.33 9.87
C ASN A 461 19.76 5.34 9.59
N VAL A 462 19.54 4.37 8.69
CA VAL A 462 20.53 3.34 8.32
C VAL A 462 21.19 3.65 6.97
N ASP A 463 20.40 3.98 5.95
CA ASP A 463 20.87 4.48 4.65
C ASP A 463 20.20 5.83 4.33
N PRO A 464 20.94 6.96 4.43
CA PRO A 464 20.43 8.29 4.09
C PRO A 464 19.95 8.44 2.64
N ASN A 465 20.34 7.53 1.74
CA ASN A 465 19.91 7.53 0.35
C ASN A 465 18.68 6.63 0.11
N PHE A 466 18.13 5.99 1.13
CA PHE A 466 16.98 5.10 0.98
C PHE A 466 15.72 5.87 0.55
N LYS A 467 14.93 5.25 -0.34
CA LYS A 467 13.72 5.84 -0.94
C LYS A 467 12.62 4.79 -0.99
N VAL A 468 11.64 4.87 -0.08
CA VAL A 468 10.56 3.86 0.02
C VAL A 468 9.80 3.71 -1.30
N LEU A 469 9.52 4.80 -2.00
CA LEU A 469 8.82 4.77 -3.30
C LEU A 469 9.59 4.02 -4.40
N SER A 470 10.93 4.05 -4.36
CA SER A 470 11.77 3.31 -5.32
C SER A 470 11.63 1.79 -5.18
N LYS A 471 11.48 1.30 -3.93
CA LYS A 471 11.29 -0.11 -3.60
C LYS A 471 9.84 -0.55 -3.73
N ALA A 472 8.90 0.36 -3.52
CA ALA A 472 7.47 0.11 -3.65
C ALA A 472 6.98 0.01 -5.10
N TYR A 473 7.49 0.84 -6.02
CA TYR A 473 6.98 0.86 -7.39
C TYR A 473 7.14 -0.46 -8.17
N PRO A 474 8.27 -1.20 -8.08
CA PRO A 474 8.40 -2.55 -8.65
C PRO A 474 7.30 -3.52 -8.20
N TYR A 475 6.97 -3.51 -6.89
CA TYR A 475 5.92 -4.34 -6.33
C TYR A 475 4.54 -3.96 -6.89
N VAL A 476 4.22 -2.66 -6.93
CA VAL A 476 2.96 -2.14 -7.49
C VAL A 476 2.84 -2.47 -9.00
N ALA A 477 3.92 -2.30 -9.76
CA ALA A 477 3.96 -2.62 -11.19
C ALA A 477 3.78 -4.13 -11.44
N LYS A 478 4.45 -4.99 -10.66
CA LYS A 478 4.23 -6.44 -10.68
C LYS A 478 2.75 -6.76 -10.40
N ARG A 479 2.20 -6.21 -9.31
CA ARG A 479 0.81 -6.49 -8.90
C ARG A 479 -0.20 -6.08 -9.97
N LEU A 480 -0.06 -4.92 -10.59
CA LEU A 480 -0.92 -4.45 -11.67
C LEU A 480 -0.91 -5.39 -12.90
N LEU A 481 0.23 -6.02 -13.20
CA LEU A 481 0.36 -6.99 -14.30
C LEU A 481 -0.23 -8.37 -13.95
N THR A 482 0.01 -8.86 -12.73
CA THR A 482 -0.33 -10.24 -12.30
C THR A 482 -1.75 -10.39 -11.76
N ASP A 483 -2.28 -9.39 -11.05
CA ASP A 483 -3.50 -9.54 -10.26
C ASP A 483 -4.76 -9.76 -11.15
N PRO A 484 -5.60 -10.78 -10.89
CA PRO A 484 -6.76 -11.09 -11.72
C PRO A 484 -8.00 -10.22 -11.46
N SER A 485 -7.95 -9.29 -10.51
CA SER A 485 -9.11 -8.45 -10.12
C SER A 485 -9.63 -7.57 -11.27
N PRO A 486 -10.95 -7.51 -11.51
CA PRO A 486 -11.55 -6.68 -12.56
C PRO A 486 -11.16 -5.20 -12.47
N GLU A 487 -10.99 -4.69 -11.25
CA GLU A 487 -10.57 -3.34 -10.96
C GLU A 487 -9.18 -3.06 -11.52
N LEU A 488 -8.14 -3.80 -11.06
CA LEU A 488 -6.77 -3.60 -11.53
C LEU A 488 -6.58 -3.90 -13.03
N ARG A 489 -7.40 -4.80 -13.60
CA ARG A 489 -7.43 -5.01 -15.06
C ARG A 489 -8.01 -3.81 -15.81
N THR A 490 -8.99 -3.13 -15.24
CA THR A 490 -9.54 -1.87 -15.77
C THR A 490 -8.49 -0.76 -15.69
N SER A 491 -7.80 -0.61 -14.55
CA SER A 491 -6.72 0.37 -14.38
C SER A 491 -5.53 0.11 -15.31
N LEU A 492 -5.12 -1.16 -15.47
CA LEU A 492 -4.08 -1.55 -16.42
C LEU A 492 -4.48 -1.23 -17.86
N ARG A 493 -5.74 -1.48 -18.24
CA ARG A 493 -6.29 -1.13 -19.55
C ARG A 493 -6.25 0.40 -19.76
N ASP A 494 -6.73 1.18 -18.80
CA ASP A 494 -6.82 2.65 -18.93
C ASP A 494 -5.42 3.30 -18.87
N LEU A 495 -4.44 2.64 -18.25
CA LEU A 495 -3.02 2.98 -18.38
C LEU A 495 -2.43 2.61 -19.75
N LEU A 496 -2.81 1.47 -20.33
CA LEU A 496 -2.24 1.00 -21.59
C LEU A 496 -2.92 1.60 -22.82
N PHE A 497 -4.15 2.09 -22.70
CA PHE A 497 -4.94 2.64 -23.80
C PHE A 497 -5.47 4.04 -23.45
N LYS A 498 -5.30 5.00 -24.36
CA LYS A 498 -5.97 6.31 -24.29
C LYS A 498 -6.50 6.68 -25.66
N ASP A 499 -7.75 7.13 -25.73
CA ASP A 499 -8.44 7.56 -26.96
C ASP A 499 -8.38 6.53 -28.10
N GLY A 500 -8.45 5.23 -27.77
CA GLY A 500 -8.35 4.11 -28.72
C GLY A 500 -6.94 3.82 -29.24
N SER A 501 -5.90 4.47 -28.70
CA SER A 501 -4.49 4.26 -29.04
C SER A 501 -3.73 3.54 -27.92
N PHE A 502 -2.82 2.63 -28.28
CA PHE A 502 -1.99 1.89 -27.32
C PHE A 502 -0.72 2.68 -26.93
N ARG A 503 -0.48 2.83 -25.64
CA ARG A 503 0.63 3.61 -25.07
C ARG A 503 1.85 2.73 -24.81
N TRP A 504 2.55 2.28 -25.85
CA TRP A 504 3.71 1.37 -25.76
C TRP A 504 4.74 1.72 -24.66
N ASN A 505 5.13 2.99 -24.56
CA ASN A 505 6.05 3.50 -23.52
C ASN A 505 5.60 3.17 -22.08
N ARG A 506 4.29 3.04 -21.84
CA ARG A 506 3.72 2.72 -20.53
C ARG A 506 3.87 1.22 -20.21
N LEU A 507 3.72 0.35 -21.20
CA LEU A 507 4.00 -1.09 -21.05
C LEU A 507 5.49 -1.32 -20.78
N GLU A 508 6.38 -0.70 -21.57
CA GLU A 508 7.82 -0.79 -21.38
C GLU A 508 8.24 -0.38 -19.97
N ASN A 509 7.74 0.76 -19.49
CA ASN A 509 8.03 1.25 -18.14
C ASN A 509 7.48 0.31 -17.06
N LEU A 510 6.26 -0.23 -17.20
CA LEU A 510 5.73 -1.20 -16.24
C LEU A 510 6.58 -2.48 -16.19
N LEU A 511 6.93 -3.07 -17.34
CA LEU A 511 7.74 -4.29 -17.40
C LEU A 511 9.13 -4.07 -16.82
N LYS A 512 9.80 -2.98 -17.21
CA LYS A 512 11.14 -2.62 -16.74
C LYS A 512 11.19 -2.43 -15.21
N ASN A 513 10.14 -1.88 -14.62
CA ASN A 513 10.09 -1.69 -13.16
C ASN A 513 9.63 -2.95 -12.42
N ALA A 514 8.65 -3.69 -12.93
CA ALA A 514 8.18 -4.94 -12.32
C ALA A 514 9.31 -5.99 -12.18
N ARG A 515 10.21 -6.05 -13.17
CA ARG A 515 11.44 -6.87 -13.16
C ARG A 515 12.31 -6.67 -11.92
N ASN A 516 12.28 -5.49 -11.31
CA ASN A 516 13.10 -5.13 -10.15
C ASN A 516 12.43 -5.48 -8.81
N SER A 517 11.38 -6.32 -8.80
CA SER A 517 10.78 -6.88 -7.58
C SER A 517 11.44 -8.22 -7.26
N ASP A 518 11.81 -8.42 -6.00
CA ASP A 518 12.63 -9.58 -5.57
C ASP A 518 11.97 -10.94 -5.86
N ASP A 519 10.64 -11.00 -5.73
CA ASP A 519 9.80 -12.17 -6.04
C ASP A 519 9.38 -12.25 -7.53
N TYR A 520 10.00 -11.54 -8.46
CA TYR A 520 9.54 -11.52 -9.86
C TYR A 520 9.83 -12.84 -10.59
N ASP A 521 8.82 -13.73 -10.64
CA ASP A 521 8.81 -14.89 -11.53
C ASP A 521 8.19 -14.53 -12.89
N LEU A 522 9.04 -14.39 -13.91
CA LEU A 522 8.62 -14.09 -15.27
C LEU A 522 7.70 -15.17 -15.86
N ASN A 523 7.91 -16.45 -15.55
CA ASN A 523 7.08 -17.54 -16.07
C ASN A 523 5.68 -17.48 -15.47
N GLN A 524 5.57 -17.20 -14.17
CA GLN A 524 4.28 -16.98 -13.51
C GLN A 524 3.56 -15.76 -14.11
N VAL A 525 4.26 -14.63 -14.29
CA VAL A 525 3.71 -13.40 -14.89
C VAL A 525 3.27 -13.63 -16.33
N LEU A 526 4.08 -14.30 -17.15
CA LEU A 526 3.76 -14.65 -18.54
C LEU A 526 2.53 -15.56 -18.61
N ASN A 527 2.49 -16.64 -17.84
CA ASN A 527 1.35 -17.57 -17.85
C ASN A 527 0.05 -16.87 -17.42
N GLN A 528 0.08 -16.09 -16.35
CA GLN A 528 -1.08 -15.29 -15.91
C GLN A 528 -1.52 -14.24 -16.95
N THR A 529 -0.55 -13.58 -17.61
CA THR A 529 -0.83 -12.58 -18.65
C THR A 529 -1.41 -13.22 -19.92
N LEU A 530 -0.88 -14.39 -20.32
CA LEU A 530 -1.36 -15.14 -21.47
C LEU A 530 -2.75 -15.73 -21.20
N ASP A 531 -2.96 -16.40 -20.08
CA ASP A 531 -4.28 -16.92 -19.72
C ASP A 531 -5.32 -15.80 -19.56
N PHE A 532 -4.93 -14.63 -19.07
CA PHE A 532 -5.78 -13.44 -19.13
C PHE A 532 -6.09 -13.01 -20.57
N LEU A 533 -5.07 -12.80 -21.42
CA LEU A 533 -5.22 -12.33 -22.82
C LEU A 533 -6.08 -13.27 -23.69
N PHE A 534 -6.00 -14.57 -23.42
CA PHE A 534 -6.75 -15.61 -24.12
C PHE A 534 -8.04 -16.03 -23.41
N SER A 535 -8.35 -15.47 -22.23
CA SER A 535 -9.70 -15.56 -21.64
C SER A 535 -10.70 -14.65 -22.38
N GLU A 536 -12.00 -14.83 -22.10
CA GLU A 536 -13.03 -13.88 -22.54
C GLU A 536 -12.79 -12.48 -21.96
N ARG A 537 -12.24 -12.38 -20.74
CA ARG A 537 -11.92 -11.10 -20.08
C ARG A 537 -10.80 -10.33 -20.80
N GLY A 538 -9.91 -11.03 -21.49
CA GLY A 538 -8.85 -10.45 -22.31
C GLY A 538 -9.28 -9.99 -23.71
N ALA A 539 -10.54 -10.25 -24.12
CA ALA A 539 -11.01 -9.99 -25.48
C ALA A 539 -10.79 -8.53 -25.94
N PHE A 540 -11.07 -7.55 -25.08
CA PHE A 540 -10.87 -6.14 -25.41
C PHE A 540 -9.40 -5.79 -25.66
N ILE A 541 -8.47 -6.24 -24.80
CA ILE A 541 -7.03 -5.98 -24.99
C ILE A 541 -6.54 -6.66 -26.28
N ARG A 542 -7.01 -7.88 -26.54
CA ARG A 542 -6.72 -8.65 -27.75
C ARG A 542 -7.18 -7.93 -29.02
N GLU A 543 -8.37 -7.34 -29.02
CA GLU A 543 -8.91 -6.61 -30.18
C GLU A 543 -8.16 -5.31 -30.48
N ASN A 544 -7.80 -4.53 -29.46
CA ASN A 544 -7.00 -3.33 -29.68
C ASN A 544 -5.53 -3.66 -30.05
N LEU A 545 -4.97 -4.76 -29.54
CA LEU A 545 -3.66 -5.29 -29.97
C LEU A 545 -3.68 -5.71 -31.45
N ILE A 546 -4.74 -6.37 -31.91
CA ILE A 546 -4.91 -6.72 -33.34
C ILE A 546 -4.85 -5.46 -34.19
N ASP A 547 -5.63 -4.43 -33.86
CA ASP A 547 -5.68 -3.19 -34.63
C ASP A 547 -4.32 -2.48 -34.66
N GLU A 548 -3.57 -2.48 -33.55
CA GLU A 548 -2.25 -1.87 -33.48
C GLU A 548 -1.18 -2.68 -34.24
N ILE A 549 -1.25 -4.01 -34.20
CA ILE A 549 -0.41 -4.90 -35.02
C ILE A 549 -0.71 -4.69 -36.51
N VAL A 550 -1.99 -4.59 -36.90
CA VAL A 550 -2.41 -4.30 -38.27
C VAL A 550 -1.92 -2.92 -38.72
N LYS A 551 -1.95 -1.89 -37.86
CA LYS A 551 -1.33 -0.58 -38.16
C LYS A 551 0.18 -0.70 -38.37
N GLY A 552 0.89 -1.41 -37.49
CA GLY A 552 2.34 -1.60 -37.59
C GLY A 552 2.76 -2.34 -38.88
N VAL A 553 2.08 -3.44 -39.20
CA VAL A 553 2.35 -4.25 -40.40
C VAL A 553 1.91 -3.52 -41.68
N ASP A 554 0.82 -2.75 -41.67
CA ASP A 554 0.43 -1.88 -42.80
C ASP A 554 1.52 -0.82 -43.08
N THR A 555 2.10 -0.21 -42.04
CA THR A 555 3.20 0.77 -42.16
C THR A 555 4.49 0.12 -42.67
N LEU A 556 4.85 -1.08 -42.19
CA LEU A 556 5.93 -1.88 -42.80
C LEU A 556 5.68 -2.16 -44.28
N GLY A 557 4.47 -2.57 -44.62
CA GLY A 557 4.06 -2.85 -45.99
C GLY A 557 4.15 -1.61 -46.88
N ARG A 558 3.91 -0.40 -46.36
CA ARG A 558 4.17 0.86 -47.09
C ARG A 558 5.66 1.04 -47.34
N ARG A 559 6.51 0.92 -46.31
CA ARG A 559 7.97 1.09 -46.43
C ARG A 559 8.58 0.11 -47.45
N SER A 560 8.24 -1.17 -47.37
CA SER A 560 8.74 -2.19 -48.31
C SER A 560 8.24 -1.96 -49.73
N PHE A 561 6.97 -1.59 -49.91
CA PHE A 561 6.40 -1.30 -51.24
C PHE A 561 6.98 -0.02 -51.85
N GLN A 562 7.20 1.03 -51.05
CA GLN A 562 7.85 2.27 -51.48
C GLN A 562 9.32 2.04 -51.87
N ASN A 563 10.09 1.30 -51.05
CA ASN A 563 11.46 0.92 -51.40
C ASN A 563 11.53 0.07 -52.68
N PHE A 564 10.61 -0.89 -52.82
CA PHE A 564 10.52 -1.73 -54.02
C PHE A 564 10.18 -0.89 -55.26
N THR A 565 9.10 -0.10 -55.22
CA THR A 565 8.69 0.76 -56.35
C THR A 565 9.72 1.82 -56.71
N TYR A 566 10.45 2.37 -55.73
CA TYR A 566 11.60 3.24 -55.97
C TYR A 566 12.70 2.51 -56.75
N SER A 567 13.16 1.36 -56.24
CA SER A 567 14.20 0.55 -56.90
C SER A 567 13.79 0.01 -58.29
N LEU A 568 12.49 -0.20 -58.51
CA LEU A 568 11.93 -0.61 -59.79
C LEU A 568 11.91 0.56 -60.79
N ARG A 569 11.47 1.76 -60.37
CA ARG A 569 11.48 2.97 -61.20
C ARG A 569 12.90 3.37 -61.60
N GLU A 570 13.85 3.24 -60.67
CA GLU A 570 15.28 3.43 -60.90
C GLU A 570 15.82 2.43 -61.96
N ARG A 571 15.54 1.13 -61.80
CA ARG A 571 15.95 0.10 -62.79
C ARG A 571 15.30 0.24 -64.17
N VAL A 572 14.11 0.84 -64.26
CA VAL A 572 13.36 1.01 -65.51
C VAL A 572 13.63 2.39 -66.15
N GLY A 573 14.50 3.22 -65.55
CA GLY A 573 14.97 4.48 -66.14
C GLY A 573 13.94 5.61 -66.14
N MET A 574 12.91 5.55 -65.29
CA MET A 574 11.99 6.66 -65.09
C MET A 574 12.65 7.74 -64.23
N THR A 575 12.50 9.03 -64.59
CA THR A 575 13.06 10.15 -63.83
C THR A 575 12.42 10.26 -62.44
N VAL A 576 13.14 9.86 -61.41
CA VAL A 576 12.69 9.95 -60.01
C VAL A 576 13.07 11.32 -59.43
N ASN A 577 12.15 12.29 -59.55
CA ASN A 577 12.38 13.68 -59.11
C ASN A 577 12.19 13.92 -57.60
N GLU A 578 11.77 12.92 -56.83
CA GLU A 578 11.62 13.02 -55.38
C GLU A 578 12.40 11.90 -54.69
N ALA A 579 13.24 12.27 -53.72
CA ALA A 579 13.81 11.31 -52.78
C ALA A 579 12.66 10.59 -52.05
N PRO A 580 12.79 9.30 -51.70
CA PRO A 580 11.72 8.62 -50.98
C PRO A 580 11.47 9.39 -49.67
N PRO A 581 10.21 9.75 -49.36
CA PRO A 581 9.93 10.46 -48.12
C PRO A 581 10.46 9.61 -46.96
N THR A 582 11.19 10.24 -46.03
CA THR A 582 11.67 9.58 -44.82
C THR A 582 10.47 9.26 -43.95
N VAL A 583 9.83 8.12 -44.23
CA VAL A 583 8.83 7.52 -43.36
C VAL A 583 9.51 7.26 -42.03
N GLU A 584 9.08 7.98 -41.00
CA GLU A 584 9.55 7.75 -39.63
C GLU A 584 9.48 6.25 -39.33
N ALA A 585 10.53 5.71 -38.73
CA ALA A 585 10.53 4.31 -38.31
C ALA A 585 9.27 4.06 -37.47
N SER A 586 8.49 3.04 -37.81
CA SER A 586 7.23 2.77 -37.12
C SER A 586 7.53 2.48 -35.65
N GLN A 587 7.23 3.45 -34.78
CA GLN A 587 7.60 3.47 -33.38
C GLN A 587 7.25 2.14 -32.68
N SER A 588 6.10 1.54 -33.05
CA SER A 588 5.61 0.24 -32.58
C SER A 588 6.61 -0.93 -32.72
N LEU A 589 7.46 -0.96 -33.75
CA LEU A 589 8.48 -2.03 -33.89
C LEU A 589 9.66 -1.83 -32.95
N ASP A 590 10.11 -0.59 -32.81
CA ASP A 590 11.18 -0.27 -31.85
C ASP A 590 10.69 -0.53 -30.42
N HIS A 591 9.39 -0.34 -30.15
CA HIS A 591 8.76 -0.74 -28.89
C HIS A 591 8.75 -2.26 -28.67
N ILE A 592 8.34 -3.04 -29.68
CA ILE A 592 8.40 -4.51 -29.60
C ILE A 592 9.83 -5.00 -29.35
N LYS A 593 10.83 -4.40 -30.01
CA LYS A 593 12.24 -4.73 -29.77
C LYS A 593 12.66 -4.40 -28.34
N ARG A 594 12.34 -3.20 -27.83
CA ARG A 594 12.63 -2.82 -26.43
C ARG A 594 11.99 -3.77 -25.42
N ILE A 595 10.75 -4.19 -25.65
CA ILE A 595 10.06 -5.17 -24.79
C ILE A 595 10.80 -6.52 -24.82
N TRP A 596 11.24 -6.96 -25.99
CA TRP A 596 12.04 -8.17 -26.13
C TRP A 596 13.39 -8.07 -25.39
N ASP A 597 14.09 -6.95 -25.52
CA ASP A 597 15.35 -6.68 -24.82
C ASP A 597 15.14 -6.69 -23.27
N ILE A 598 14.05 -6.07 -22.77
CA ILE A 598 13.67 -6.10 -21.34
C ILE A 598 13.43 -7.53 -20.85
N LEU A 599 12.74 -8.37 -21.65
CA LEU A 599 12.48 -9.77 -21.33
C LEU A 599 13.77 -10.60 -21.31
N GLN A 600 14.68 -10.41 -22.28
CA GLN A 600 15.98 -11.10 -22.30
C GLN A 600 16.86 -10.79 -21.09
N GLU A 601 16.82 -9.56 -20.59
CA GLU A 601 17.53 -9.13 -19.38
C GLU A 601 16.86 -9.59 -18.06
N THR A 602 15.71 -10.26 -18.11
CA THR A 602 14.95 -10.63 -16.91
C THR A 602 15.48 -11.91 -16.28
N LYS A 603 15.70 -11.86 -14.95
CA LYS A 603 16.19 -13.00 -14.16
C LYS A 603 15.24 -14.19 -14.31
N GLY A 604 15.76 -15.33 -14.76
CA GLY A 604 14.98 -16.54 -15.03
C GLY A 604 14.41 -16.67 -16.45
N PHE A 605 14.62 -15.68 -17.34
CA PHE A 605 14.24 -15.82 -18.75
C PHE A 605 15.11 -16.85 -19.47
N ASP A 606 14.47 -17.80 -20.14
CA ASP A 606 15.08 -18.72 -21.10
C ASP A 606 14.19 -18.80 -22.34
N ALA A 607 14.73 -18.44 -23.50
CA ALA A 607 14.01 -18.49 -24.77
C ALA A 607 13.56 -19.93 -25.12
N MET A 608 14.23 -20.96 -24.60
CA MET A 608 13.85 -22.36 -24.77
C MET A 608 12.62 -22.76 -23.94
N GLN A 609 12.27 -22.00 -22.89
CA GLN A 609 11.05 -22.22 -22.10
C GLN A 609 9.79 -21.65 -22.79
N LEU A 610 9.94 -20.69 -23.70
CA LEU A 610 8.83 -20.21 -24.55
C LEU A 610 8.46 -21.20 -25.67
N LEU A 611 9.43 -21.98 -26.16
CA LEU A 611 9.25 -22.95 -27.25
C LEU A 611 8.11 -23.97 -27.03
N PRO A 612 7.90 -24.58 -25.85
CA PRO A 612 6.73 -25.44 -25.60
C PRO A 612 5.40 -24.67 -25.47
N VAL A 613 5.42 -23.38 -25.13
CA VAL A 613 4.22 -22.55 -24.96
C VAL A 613 3.69 -22.07 -26.32
N ILE A 614 4.58 -21.79 -27.28
CA ILE A 614 4.21 -21.30 -28.63
C ILE A 614 3.22 -22.22 -29.37
N PRO A 615 3.40 -23.56 -29.46
CA PRO A 615 2.42 -24.46 -30.08
C PRO A 615 1.08 -24.46 -29.34
N GLN A 616 1.08 -24.43 -28.01
CA GLN A 616 -0.15 -24.38 -27.21
C GLN A 616 -0.93 -23.08 -27.46
N LEU A 617 -0.22 -21.96 -27.55
CA LEU A 617 -0.79 -20.67 -27.92
C LEU A 617 -1.38 -20.68 -29.34
N LEU A 618 -0.65 -21.18 -30.34
CA LEU A 618 -1.14 -21.27 -31.72
C LEU A 618 -2.36 -22.20 -31.88
N MET A 619 -2.51 -23.18 -30.99
CA MET A 619 -3.68 -24.07 -30.92
C MET A 619 -4.90 -23.47 -30.20
N LYS A 620 -4.75 -22.40 -29.40
CA LYS A 620 -5.92 -21.74 -28.78
C LYS A 620 -6.84 -21.12 -29.86
N PRO A 621 -8.16 -21.38 -29.85
CA PRO A 621 -9.10 -20.84 -30.84
C PRO A 621 -9.07 -19.30 -30.98
N GLU A 622 -8.78 -18.62 -29.89
CA GLU A 622 -8.67 -17.16 -29.79
C GLU A 622 -7.47 -16.63 -30.59
N THR A 623 -6.35 -17.37 -30.60
CA THR A 623 -5.15 -17.05 -31.38
C THR A 623 -5.41 -17.21 -32.88
N GLN A 624 -6.16 -18.24 -33.26
CA GLN A 624 -6.56 -18.45 -34.66
C GLN A 624 -7.53 -17.34 -35.12
N ARG A 625 -8.49 -16.95 -34.29
CA ARG A 625 -9.36 -15.77 -34.53
C ARG A 625 -8.55 -14.47 -34.60
N MET A 626 -7.51 -14.32 -33.79
CA MET A 626 -6.54 -13.22 -33.86
C MET A 626 -5.86 -13.16 -35.24
N GLY A 627 -5.27 -14.26 -35.69
CA GLY A 627 -4.61 -14.36 -36.99
C GLY A 627 -5.55 -14.06 -38.15
N GLN A 628 -6.79 -14.56 -38.10
CA GLN A 628 -7.83 -14.27 -39.08
C GLN A 628 -8.21 -12.77 -39.10
N LYS A 629 -8.41 -12.14 -37.95
CA LYS A 629 -8.70 -10.68 -37.87
C LYS A 629 -7.52 -9.84 -38.37
N ILE A 630 -6.28 -10.19 -38.01
CA ILE A 630 -5.07 -9.50 -38.50
C ILE A 630 -4.96 -9.61 -40.02
N ALA A 631 -5.10 -10.82 -40.57
CA ALA A 631 -5.08 -11.04 -42.02
C ALA A 631 -6.22 -10.27 -42.72
N GLY A 632 -7.44 -10.32 -42.20
CA GLY A 632 -8.58 -9.59 -42.74
C GLY A 632 -8.40 -8.07 -42.74
N GLY A 633 -7.89 -7.50 -41.63
CA GLY A 633 -7.60 -6.08 -41.52
C GLY A 633 -6.48 -5.61 -42.47
N LEU A 634 -5.45 -6.45 -42.65
CA LEU A 634 -4.40 -6.20 -43.66
C LEU A 634 -4.94 -6.26 -45.08
N VAL A 635 -5.75 -7.28 -45.41
CA VAL A 635 -6.39 -7.40 -46.73
C VAL A 635 -7.32 -6.21 -47.00
N GLN A 636 -8.13 -5.77 -46.03
CA GLN A 636 -8.95 -4.57 -46.18
C GLN A 636 -8.11 -3.31 -46.43
N ARG A 637 -7.00 -3.11 -45.71
CA ARG A 637 -6.12 -1.95 -45.92
C ARG A 637 -5.39 -2.00 -47.26
N VAL A 638 -4.94 -3.18 -47.70
CA VAL A 638 -4.33 -3.37 -49.02
C VAL A 638 -5.36 -3.17 -50.13
N ALA A 639 -6.59 -3.66 -49.98
CA ALA A 639 -7.67 -3.43 -50.94
C ALA A 639 -8.09 -1.96 -51.01
N ALA A 640 -8.26 -1.28 -49.86
CA ALA A 640 -8.55 0.16 -49.81
C ALA A 640 -7.40 1.00 -50.39
N ARG A 641 -6.15 0.55 -50.24
CA ARG A 641 -4.96 1.15 -50.87
C ARG A 641 -4.98 0.95 -52.39
N LEU A 642 -5.19 -0.26 -52.88
CA LEU A 642 -5.32 -0.53 -54.32
C LEU A 642 -6.48 0.28 -54.94
N ILE A 643 -7.63 0.36 -54.26
CA ILE A 643 -8.75 1.22 -54.67
C ILE A 643 -8.31 2.68 -54.74
N ARG A 644 -7.62 3.21 -53.72
CA ARG A 644 -7.13 4.60 -53.75
C ARG A 644 -6.10 4.83 -54.86
N ASP A 645 -5.11 3.97 -54.97
CA ASP A 645 -3.98 4.15 -55.88
C ASP A 645 -4.31 3.81 -57.34
N VAL A 646 -5.43 3.12 -57.62
CA VAL A 646 -5.88 2.75 -58.99
C VAL A 646 -7.14 3.51 -59.43
N LEU A 647 -8.10 3.82 -58.55
CA LEU A 647 -9.34 4.52 -58.93
C LEU A 647 -9.31 6.04 -58.72
N LEU A 648 -8.39 6.57 -57.89
CA LEU A 648 -8.21 8.03 -57.72
C LEU A 648 -6.95 8.54 -58.46
N GLN A 649 -6.57 7.90 -59.56
CA GLN A 649 -5.41 8.32 -60.37
C GLN A 649 -5.67 9.53 -61.27
N ASP A 650 -6.93 9.95 -61.46
CA ASP A 650 -7.27 11.16 -62.20
C ASP A 650 -8.13 12.12 -61.37
N THR A 651 -7.48 13.14 -60.79
CA THR A 651 -8.13 14.43 -60.52
C THR A 651 -7.06 15.53 -60.58
N PRO A 652 -6.95 16.28 -61.69
CA PRO A 652 -6.05 17.43 -61.76
C PRO A 652 -6.49 18.53 -60.76
N PRO A 653 -5.56 19.36 -60.26
CA PRO A 653 -5.95 20.55 -59.50
C PRO A 653 -6.69 21.52 -60.43
N GLU A 654 -7.93 21.87 -60.09
CA GLU A 654 -8.73 22.83 -60.86
C GLU A 654 -8.10 24.23 -60.83
N ALA A 655 -7.57 24.67 -61.96
CA ALA A 655 -7.05 26.02 -62.16
C ALA A 655 -8.07 26.93 -62.86
N SER A 656 -8.79 27.72 -62.05
CA SER A 656 -9.32 29.06 -62.36
C SER A 656 -10.09 29.31 -63.67
N ARG A 657 -11.39 29.62 -63.55
CA ARG A 657 -12.06 30.61 -64.44
C ARG A 657 -13.31 31.24 -63.81
N ASN A 658 -13.12 32.35 -63.09
CA ASN A 658 -13.75 33.65 -63.36
C ASN A 658 -13.39 34.65 -62.24
N GLY A 659 -12.93 35.83 -62.64
CA GLY A 659 -12.14 36.68 -61.75
C GLY A 659 -12.91 37.81 -61.05
N HIS A 660 -12.27 38.33 -60.00
CA HIS A 660 -12.33 39.74 -59.59
C HIS A 660 -10.92 40.15 -59.10
N LYS A 661 -10.58 41.45 -59.22
CA LYS A 661 -9.22 41.97 -58.97
C LYS A 661 -8.77 41.79 -57.50
N PRO A 662 -7.46 41.63 -57.23
CA PRO A 662 -6.96 41.58 -55.87
C PRO A 662 -7.07 42.95 -55.18
N ARG A 663 -7.40 42.94 -53.88
CA ARG A 663 -7.11 44.03 -52.95
C ARG A 663 -5.89 43.65 -52.13
N GLU A 664 -4.88 44.50 -52.14
CA GLU A 664 -3.72 44.39 -51.25
C GLU A 664 -4.12 44.70 -49.80
N TYR A 665 -3.62 43.90 -48.85
CA TYR A 665 -3.37 44.24 -47.43
C TYR A 665 -2.37 43.19 -46.86
N PRO A 666 -1.59 43.49 -45.81
CA PRO A 666 -0.14 43.36 -45.93
C PRO A 666 0.46 42.14 -45.21
N GLN A 667 1.76 41.96 -45.42
CA GLN A 667 2.60 40.94 -44.79
C GLN A 667 2.59 41.01 -43.25
N THR A 668 2.83 39.84 -42.65
CA THR A 668 2.97 39.61 -41.21
C THR A 668 3.99 40.56 -40.56
N PRO A 669 3.71 41.17 -39.39
CA PRO A 669 4.68 42.01 -38.71
C PRO A 669 5.88 41.20 -38.16
N PRO A 670 7.07 41.81 -38.09
CA PRO A 670 8.31 41.11 -37.73
C PRO A 670 8.42 40.76 -36.24
N ARG A 671 9.24 39.76 -35.93
CA ARG A 671 9.64 39.39 -34.57
C ARG A 671 10.27 40.60 -33.84
N LEU A 672 9.70 40.98 -32.70
CA LEU A 672 10.34 41.92 -31.77
C LEU A 672 11.54 41.25 -31.09
N ALA A 673 12.73 41.82 -31.32
CA ALA A 673 13.92 41.51 -30.55
C ALA A 673 13.91 42.30 -29.22
N LEU A 674 14.32 41.65 -28.12
CA LEU A 674 14.56 42.32 -26.85
C LEU A 674 15.91 43.06 -26.89
N PRO A 675 16.00 44.32 -26.42
CA PRO A 675 17.27 45.06 -26.40
C PRO A 675 18.16 44.67 -25.21
N PRO A 676 19.50 44.72 -25.35
CA PRO A 676 20.45 44.55 -24.26
C PRO A 676 20.80 45.88 -23.55
N ALA A 677 21.61 45.79 -22.48
CA ALA A 677 22.16 46.86 -21.62
C ALA A 677 21.25 47.31 -20.44
N ALA A 678 21.76 47.62 -19.24
CA ALA A 678 23.14 47.47 -18.69
C ALA A 678 23.17 47.58 -17.14
N LEU A 679 24.26 47.06 -16.56
CA LEU A 679 24.98 47.54 -15.36
C LEU A 679 24.22 48.44 -14.35
N ARG A 680 23.86 47.88 -13.19
CA ARG A 680 24.41 48.31 -11.89
C ARG A 680 24.17 47.27 -10.79
#